data_AF-S9UEF9-F1
#
_entry.id   AF-S9UEF9-F1
#
_cell.length_a   1.000
_cell.length_b   1.000
_cell.length_c   1.000
_cell.angle_alpha   90.00
_cell.angle_beta   90.00
_cell.angle_gamma   90.00
#
_symmetry.space_group_name_H-M   'P 1'
#
loop_
_entity.id
_entity.type
_entity.pdbx_description
1 polymer ?
#
loop_
_entity_poly.entity_id
_entity_poly.type
_entity_poly.pdbx_seq_one_letter_code
_entity_poly.pdbx_strand_id
1 'polypeptide(L)'
;MYPRSFPKKKKHQKFLFLLLTFFFSLTLEIPHTTLSLDERGTKCFPALLCEYDSYEWCTTPYNDTMLFFPSPRPLGTILVDLFFSIEVRITFCSGWTTSRADQAKKKSSNRAEIHMSSTTYSSMSEASGAPEENQLYLLTNVDLLKETYLTDVTPLPEPNVERFPVMPIGFTASFDTVYGAYRALRGDMNQLLATSTRGSRAAPAPPGALARWLLVLAFALRQCMSHFTAWHDRRDLVLRPLALQHATREELRRLPSVPIAATQNEDQRALLQQIVTSWLPSTEDLELPSNIPCAEGAVSGSLAEAGQDGAAPCRVSLWRAVRWELRTTQCIGLLYHKNFQVWHHRKDLLSRALSTLPADVRAAVAASEAACNDYFERHHAVSFTDLDERLITARVFTEWDAKNYHVWLHRAWFINAFPFLVEGPRWAEWCAAQAASPQQQQGAASDFHAAPADSLPACPLKSEVDFTGSLIEQDWWNNSAWCHRHNLFEQHVAAAWLQQRRAGTLTAWQVRAAAHAVLRAEVDFALRWAVHEVSNECPLTYSLSMATLYQRVLLWLHCQEGACDAAAEAAPLTVVSRAAPWGGLQSRLPVVHFLRGFALLFYMLRMLRAEVFPVAEGYRDTLYDTLSLVDRRDHPFVVQLRDAQTQYGIDNLHQVHAALYHGCFEFLQVCWVNYFDEETKASIHARRAPEVYATEGVSDALLDGAALGQTLHALGAGAPPEEKEVEAWGQEELCSLFLLVEASALATAKQLIVEDEVRIKYWKREITTVLFREYN
;
A
#
# COMPACT_ATOMS: atom_id res chain seq x y z
N MET A 1 -21.73 -40.13 37.07
CA MET A 1 -20.75 -41.15 37.51
C MET A 1 -19.94 -41.59 36.29
N TYR A 2 -18.65 -41.89 36.51
CA TYR A 2 -17.50 -41.96 35.57
C TYR A 2 -16.88 -40.62 35.14
N PRO A 3 -15.71 -40.25 35.70
CA PRO A 3 -14.87 -39.19 35.16
C PRO A 3 -13.87 -39.80 34.17
N ARG A 4 -13.87 -39.34 32.91
CA ARG A 4 -12.78 -39.62 31.96
C ARG A 4 -11.64 -38.63 32.19
N SER A 5 -10.54 -39.14 32.75
CA SER A 5 -9.27 -38.43 32.87
C SER A 5 -8.57 -38.34 31.51
N PHE A 6 -8.39 -37.14 30.98
CA PHE A 6 -7.47 -36.88 29.87
C PHE A 6 -6.07 -36.53 30.41
N PRO A 7 -4.97 -37.07 29.83
CA PRO A 7 -3.63 -36.71 30.24
C PRO A 7 -3.26 -35.32 29.70
N LYS A 8 -3.02 -34.38 30.62
CA LYS A 8 -2.47 -33.05 30.30
C LYS A 8 -1.04 -33.20 29.77
N LYS A 9 -0.85 -33.12 28.45
CA LYS A 9 0.46 -32.83 27.86
C LYS A 9 0.69 -31.32 27.90
N LYS A 10 1.57 -30.86 28.79
CA LYS A 10 2.09 -29.48 28.80
C LYS A 10 2.92 -29.28 27.54
N LYS A 11 2.45 -28.46 26.59
CA LYS A 11 3.30 -27.82 25.59
C LYS A 11 3.49 -26.37 25.99
N HIS A 12 4.75 -25.97 26.14
CA HIS A 12 5.14 -24.57 26.27
C HIS A 12 4.94 -23.87 24.93
N GLN A 13 4.05 -22.88 24.87
CA GLN A 13 4.02 -21.88 23.82
C GLN A 13 4.36 -20.53 24.45
N LYS A 14 5.54 -20.00 24.09
CA LYS A 14 5.94 -18.63 24.38
C LYS A 14 5.31 -17.73 23.30
N PHE A 15 4.68 -16.64 23.72
CA PHE A 15 4.12 -15.58 22.88
C PHE A 15 4.98 -14.31 23.08
N LEU A 16 5.26 -13.56 22.02
CA LEU A 16 5.84 -12.21 22.06
C LEU A 16 5.07 -11.28 21.10
N PHE A 17 5.11 -9.98 21.36
CA PHE A 17 4.17 -8.90 21.01
C PHE A 17 4.93 -7.69 20.37
N LEU A 18 4.23 -6.92 19.49
CA LEU A 18 4.46 -5.51 18.98
C LEU A 18 5.67 -5.23 18.04
N LEU A 19 5.68 -4.29 17.06
CA LEU A 19 5.04 -2.96 16.89
C LEU A 19 5.09 -2.42 15.40
N LEU A 20 4.29 -1.38 15.10
CA LEU A 20 3.97 -0.64 13.84
C LEU A 20 5.00 0.42 13.33
N THR A 21 4.84 0.90 12.07
CA THR A 21 5.30 2.25 11.62
C THR A 21 4.41 2.87 10.48
N PHE A 22 4.39 4.21 10.45
CA PHE A 22 3.46 5.22 9.91
C PHE A 22 3.64 5.69 8.43
N PHE A 23 2.65 6.47 7.92
CA PHE A 23 2.75 7.42 6.79
C PHE A 23 2.51 8.87 7.25
N PHE A 24 3.40 9.80 6.88
CA PHE A 24 3.13 11.24 6.73
C PHE A 24 4.03 11.82 5.62
N SER A 25 3.43 12.60 4.72
CA SER A 25 4.11 13.64 3.93
C SER A 25 3.49 14.96 4.34
N LEU A 26 4.29 15.86 4.92
CA LEU A 26 3.86 17.20 5.30
C LEU A 26 4.67 18.20 4.48
N THR A 27 3.99 18.96 3.62
CA THR A 27 4.55 20.15 2.97
C THR A 27 4.45 21.29 3.99
N LEU A 28 5.59 21.79 4.47
CA LEU A 28 5.67 22.97 5.33
C LEU A 28 6.00 24.20 4.47
N GLU A 29 5.05 25.12 4.35
CA GLU A 29 5.33 26.52 4.02
C GLU A 29 5.76 27.22 5.31
N ILE A 30 7.00 27.73 5.36
CA ILE A 30 7.50 28.56 6.46
C ILE A 30 7.32 30.03 6.04
N PRO A 31 6.58 30.86 6.80
CA PRO A 31 6.57 32.28 6.54
C PRO A 31 7.90 32.90 6.97
N HIS A 32 8.47 33.74 6.09
CA HIS A 32 9.68 34.52 6.35
C HIS A 32 9.58 35.28 7.69
N THR A 33 10.34 34.84 8.69
CA THR A 33 10.61 35.62 9.89
C THR A 33 12.03 36.17 9.78
N THR A 34 12.13 37.48 9.61
CA THR A 34 13.36 38.26 9.66
C THR A 34 13.96 38.19 11.07
N LEU A 35 15.14 37.59 11.22
CA LEU A 35 15.95 37.68 12.43
C LEU A 35 17.03 38.74 12.24
N SER A 36 16.98 39.81 13.03
CA SER A 36 18.07 40.78 13.16
C SER A 36 19.18 40.20 14.04
N LEU A 37 20.43 40.35 13.60
CA LEU A 37 21.64 40.03 14.36
C LEU A 37 21.86 41.08 15.47
N ASP A 38 22.20 40.63 16.68
CA ASP A 38 22.91 41.42 17.69
C ASP A 38 24.43 41.31 17.44
N GLU A 39 25.13 42.44 17.57
CA GLU A 39 26.54 42.70 17.29
C GLU A 39 27.58 41.87 18.09
N ARG A 40 27.23 40.81 18.83
CA ARG A 40 28.21 40.08 19.67
C ARG A 40 28.29 38.55 19.54
N GLY A 41 27.89 38.00 18.39
CA GLY A 41 28.41 36.74 17.84
C GLY A 41 28.88 35.63 18.79
N THR A 42 28.06 35.18 19.74
CA THR A 42 28.32 33.97 20.55
C THR A 42 27.03 33.23 20.89
N LYS A 43 26.95 31.94 20.56
CA LYS A 43 25.86 31.03 20.95
C LYS A 43 26.30 30.21 22.17
N CYS A 44 25.54 30.28 23.26
CA CYS A 44 25.62 29.34 24.38
C CYS A 44 24.33 28.52 24.45
N PHE A 45 24.45 27.20 24.57
CA PHE A 45 23.35 26.29 24.95
C PHE A 45 23.67 25.69 26.34
N PRO A 46 22.69 25.56 27.25
CA PRO A 46 22.89 24.83 28.50
C PRO A 46 22.56 23.34 28.35
N ALA A 47 23.38 22.49 28.98
CA ALA A 47 23.22 21.05 29.07
C ALA A 47 22.26 20.66 30.20
N LEU A 48 21.40 19.68 29.95
CA LEU A 48 20.59 18.98 30.96
C LEU A 48 20.92 17.49 30.87
N LEU A 49 21.56 16.99 31.92
CA LEU A 49 21.85 15.58 32.19
C LEU A 49 20.60 14.88 32.73
N CYS A 50 20.26 13.71 32.19
CA CYS A 50 19.46 12.71 32.88
C CYS A 50 20.07 11.32 32.64
N GLU A 51 20.32 10.63 33.74
CA GLU A 51 20.87 9.26 33.84
C GLU A 51 19.86 8.23 33.31
N TYR A 52 20.36 7.16 32.68
CA TYR A 52 19.59 5.96 32.40
C TYR A 52 20.40 4.72 32.79
N ASP A 53 19.82 3.95 33.71
CA ASP A 53 20.34 2.68 34.21
C ASP A 53 20.23 1.55 33.17
N SER A 54 21.20 0.65 33.29
CA SER A 54 21.49 -0.54 32.49
C SER A 54 20.35 -1.58 32.45
N TYR A 55 20.08 -2.13 31.26
CA TYR A 55 19.49 -3.46 31.11
C TYR A 55 20.22 -4.30 30.05
N GLU A 56 20.44 -5.56 30.42
CA GLU A 56 21.23 -6.59 29.76
C GLU A 56 20.64 -7.04 28.41
N TRP A 57 21.52 -7.28 27.42
CA TRP A 57 21.16 -7.80 26.10
C TRP A 57 21.13 -9.34 26.12
N CYS A 58 20.00 -9.93 25.73
CA CYS A 58 19.91 -11.37 25.44
C CYS A 58 19.50 -11.56 23.97
N THR A 59 20.43 -12.06 23.16
CA THR A 59 20.27 -12.31 21.71
C THR A 59 19.79 -13.73 21.43
N THR A 60 18.68 -13.90 20.70
CA THR A 60 18.37 -15.13 19.92
C THR A 60 17.52 -14.81 18.67
N PRO A 61 17.76 -15.48 17.52
CA PRO A 61 17.15 -15.18 16.21
C PRO A 61 15.92 -16.06 15.90
N TYR A 62 14.98 -15.68 15.00
CA TYR A 62 14.23 -16.58 14.10
C TYR A 62 13.22 -15.90 13.13
N ASN A 63 13.33 -16.29 11.85
CA ASN A 63 12.43 -16.56 10.70
C ASN A 63 11.07 -15.86 10.39
N ASP A 64 10.90 -15.72 9.07
CA ASP A 64 9.77 -15.29 8.25
C ASP A 64 8.46 -16.06 8.45
N THR A 65 7.42 -15.36 8.92
CA THR A 65 6.01 -15.54 8.50
C THR A 65 5.25 -14.28 8.93
N MET A 66 4.85 -13.41 7.98
CA MET A 66 4.01 -12.25 8.30
C MET A 66 2.56 -12.72 8.51
N LEU A 67 2.10 -12.64 9.74
CA LEU A 67 0.70 -12.78 10.13
C LEU A 67 0.06 -11.40 10.18
N PHE A 68 -1.01 -11.20 9.42
CA PHE A 68 -1.91 -10.05 9.56
C PHE A 68 -2.96 -10.37 10.64
N PHE A 69 -3.07 -9.52 11.65
CA PHE A 69 -4.24 -9.43 12.53
C PHE A 69 -4.76 -8.00 12.42
N PRO A 70 -6.03 -7.75 12.07
CA PRO A 70 -6.64 -6.47 12.36
C PRO A 70 -7.03 -6.46 13.85
N SER A 71 -6.26 -5.77 14.68
CA SER A 71 -6.67 -5.46 16.05
C SER A 71 -6.36 -4.00 16.38
N PRO A 72 -7.29 -3.26 17.01
CA PRO A 72 -7.19 -1.83 17.22
C PRO A 72 -6.44 -1.54 18.54
N ARG A 73 -5.47 -0.61 18.52
CA ARG A 73 -5.14 0.32 19.63
C ARG A 73 -3.95 1.26 19.30
N PRO A 74 -3.90 2.45 19.90
CA PRO A 74 -2.82 3.43 19.72
C PRO A 74 -1.72 3.29 20.77
N LEU A 75 -0.51 3.75 20.44
CA LEU A 75 0.58 4.00 21.39
C LEU A 75 0.92 5.49 21.38
N GLY A 76 1.05 6.04 22.60
CA GLY A 76 1.17 7.46 22.87
C GLY A 76 2.44 8.11 22.31
N THR A 77 2.28 9.39 22.00
CA THR A 77 3.26 10.30 21.40
C THR A 77 4.34 10.70 22.40
N ILE A 78 5.61 10.57 22.01
CA ILE A 78 6.71 11.43 22.49
C ILE A 78 7.37 12.02 21.25
N LEU A 79 7.27 13.34 21.12
CA LEU A 79 7.92 14.20 20.12
C LEU A 79 9.40 14.36 20.44
N VAL A 80 10.31 13.99 19.53
CA VAL A 80 11.60 14.67 19.32
C VAL A 80 12.03 14.50 17.86
N ASP A 81 11.97 15.58 17.08
CA ASP A 81 12.79 15.77 15.87
C ASP A 81 14.08 16.49 16.28
N LEU A 82 15.23 15.83 16.11
CA LEU A 82 16.54 16.47 16.13
C LEU A 82 17.47 15.72 15.17
N PHE A 83 17.83 16.39 14.09
CA PHE A 83 18.82 15.96 13.11
C PHE A 83 20.18 15.72 13.78
N PHE A 84 20.60 14.46 13.85
CA PHE A 84 22.01 14.04 13.87
C PHE A 84 22.14 12.72 13.09
N SER A 85 23.19 12.60 12.28
CA SER A 85 23.55 11.37 11.56
C SER A 85 23.69 10.20 12.53
N ILE A 86 22.78 9.23 12.45
CA ILE A 86 22.94 7.90 13.02
C ILE A 86 23.22 6.93 11.87
N GLU A 87 24.41 6.36 11.87
CA GLU A 87 24.83 5.27 10.98
C GLU A 87 24.07 3.99 11.39
N VAL A 88 22.91 3.72 10.78
CA VAL A 88 22.16 2.48 11.00
C VAL A 88 22.75 1.37 10.14
N ARG A 89 23.44 0.42 10.78
CA ARG A 89 23.97 -0.79 10.13
C ARG A 89 22.92 -1.91 10.19
N ILE A 90 22.50 -2.37 9.03
CA ILE A 90 21.58 -3.50 8.86
C ILE A 90 22.40 -4.75 8.49
N THR A 91 22.27 -5.83 9.26
CA THR A 91 22.86 -7.13 8.95
C THR A 91 21.82 -8.03 8.29
N PHE A 92 22.10 -8.55 7.10
CA PHE A 92 21.26 -9.55 6.43
C PHE A 92 21.71 -10.98 6.81
N CYS A 93 20.77 -11.83 7.23
CA CYS A 93 20.98 -13.28 7.32
C CYS A 93 20.05 -13.99 6.34
N SER A 94 20.60 -14.61 5.30
CA SER A 94 19.88 -15.51 4.39
C SER A 94 19.89 -16.93 4.98
N GLY A 95 18.74 -17.42 5.44
CA GLY A 95 18.56 -18.79 5.89
C GLY A 95 17.95 -19.67 4.80
N TRP A 96 18.77 -20.49 4.13
CA TRP A 96 18.29 -21.67 3.41
C TRP A 96 18.23 -22.84 4.38
N THR A 97 17.04 -23.38 4.64
CA THR A 97 16.88 -24.65 5.37
C THR A 97 16.25 -25.70 4.46
N THR A 98 17.06 -26.66 4.02
CA THR A 98 16.60 -27.96 3.53
C THR A 98 16.36 -28.88 4.73
N SER A 99 15.12 -29.28 4.94
CA SER A 99 14.73 -30.24 5.98
C SER A 99 15.06 -31.67 5.55
N ARG A 100 15.81 -32.41 6.38
CA ARG A 100 16.09 -33.84 6.28
C ARG A 100 15.08 -34.66 7.12
N ALA A 101 14.27 -35.46 6.45
CA ALA A 101 13.73 -36.76 6.86
C ALA A 101 13.26 -37.40 5.53
N ASP A 102 13.83 -38.46 4.96
CA ASP A 102 14.04 -39.80 5.51
C ASP A 102 15.23 -40.49 4.82
N GLN A 103 16.02 -41.27 5.56
CA GLN A 103 16.94 -42.27 5.01
C GLN A 103 16.54 -43.67 5.50
N ALA A 104 16.02 -44.49 4.59
CA ALA A 104 16.13 -45.96 4.70
C ALA A 104 15.92 -46.65 3.35
N LYS A 105 16.98 -46.74 2.52
CA LYS A 105 17.43 -47.99 1.87
C LYS A 105 18.63 -47.75 0.94
N LYS A 106 19.75 -48.39 1.29
CA LYS A 106 20.96 -48.57 0.48
C LYS A 106 20.64 -49.24 -0.86
N LYS A 107 21.18 -48.69 -1.95
CA LYS A 107 21.95 -49.46 -2.94
C LYS A 107 22.90 -48.54 -3.71
N SER A 108 24.10 -49.06 -3.93
CA SER A 108 25.31 -48.44 -4.45
C SER A 108 25.17 -47.81 -5.84
N SER A 109 25.71 -46.61 -6.03
CA SER A 109 26.39 -46.24 -7.28
C SER A 109 27.30 -45.02 -7.05
N ASN A 110 28.30 -44.91 -7.90
CA ASN A 110 29.52 -44.13 -7.77
C ASN A 110 29.32 -42.61 -7.54
N ARG A 111 30.19 -42.08 -6.67
CA ARG A 111 30.39 -40.66 -6.37
C ARG A 111 31.18 -40.02 -7.52
N ALA A 112 30.51 -39.21 -8.33
CA ALA A 112 31.16 -38.23 -9.20
C ALA A 112 31.08 -36.86 -8.52
N GLU A 113 32.24 -36.24 -8.34
CA GLU A 113 32.40 -34.86 -7.92
C GLU A 113 31.81 -33.94 -9.00
N ILE A 114 30.82 -33.11 -8.65
CA ILE A 114 30.38 -32.02 -9.53
C ILE A 114 31.36 -30.86 -9.32
N HIS A 115 32.46 -30.92 -10.06
CA HIS A 115 33.19 -29.72 -10.45
C HIS A 115 32.30 -28.94 -11.43
N MET A 116 31.88 -27.73 -11.05
CA MET A 116 31.40 -26.76 -12.04
C MET A 116 32.61 -26.24 -12.82
N SER A 117 33.02 -27.03 -13.81
CA SER A 117 34.01 -26.63 -14.80
C SER A 117 33.34 -25.80 -15.89
N SER A 118 33.94 -24.65 -16.17
CA SER A 118 33.82 -23.84 -17.39
C SER A 118 33.48 -24.68 -18.63
N THR A 119 32.25 -24.55 -19.14
CA THR A 119 31.88 -24.97 -20.49
C THR A 119 31.49 -23.75 -21.31
N THR A 120 32.46 -23.36 -22.14
CA THR A 120 32.39 -22.84 -23.50
C THR A 120 30.99 -22.59 -24.09
N TYR A 121 30.81 -21.37 -24.61
CA TYR A 121 29.89 -20.96 -25.66
C TYR A 121 29.42 -22.14 -26.53
N SER A 122 28.19 -22.60 -26.32
CA SER A 122 27.52 -23.52 -27.23
C SER A 122 26.14 -22.95 -27.56
N SER A 123 26.06 -22.39 -28.77
CA SER A 123 24.87 -22.05 -29.55
C SER A 123 23.67 -21.45 -28.82
N MET A 124 23.44 -20.15 -29.05
CA MET A 124 22.14 -19.49 -28.91
C MET A 124 21.10 -20.10 -29.87
N SER A 125 20.66 -21.34 -29.65
CA SER A 125 19.48 -21.87 -30.33
C SER A 125 18.23 -21.54 -29.52
N GLU A 126 17.45 -20.59 -30.05
CA GLU A 126 16.06 -20.26 -29.69
C GLU A 126 15.83 -19.94 -28.21
N ALA A 127 16.09 -18.69 -27.84
CA ALA A 127 15.65 -18.09 -26.58
C ALA A 127 14.11 -18.07 -26.53
N SER A 128 13.52 -19.12 -25.95
CA SER A 128 12.08 -19.22 -25.67
C SER A 128 11.64 -18.40 -24.45
N GLY A 129 12.55 -17.64 -23.82
CA GLY A 129 12.28 -16.78 -22.67
C GLY A 129 11.56 -15.48 -23.04
N ALA A 130 10.85 -14.91 -22.08
CA ALA A 130 10.18 -13.61 -22.26
C ALA A 130 11.21 -12.52 -22.64
N PRO A 131 10.85 -11.50 -23.44
CA PRO A 131 11.77 -10.41 -23.83
C PRO A 131 12.51 -9.77 -22.66
N GLU A 132 11.84 -9.63 -21.52
CA GLU A 132 12.39 -9.09 -20.29
C GLU A 132 13.52 -9.97 -19.71
N GLU A 133 13.37 -11.30 -19.76
CA GLU A 133 14.39 -12.25 -19.28
C GLU A 133 15.62 -12.18 -20.16
N ASN A 134 15.42 -12.13 -21.48
CA ASN A 134 16.49 -12.01 -22.45
C ASN A 134 17.29 -10.72 -22.23
N GLN A 135 16.63 -9.58 -22.04
CA GLN A 135 17.29 -8.30 -21.76
C GLN A 135 18.15 -8.34 -20.50
N LEU A 136 17.64 -8.94 -19.42
CA LEU A 136 18.36 -9.02 -18.15
C LEU A 136 19.48 -10.07 -18.19
N TYR A 137 19.29 -11.15 -18.95
CA TYR A 137 20.29 -12.20 -19.15
C TYR A 137 21.56 -11.66 -19.80
N LEU A 138 21.47 -10.63 -20.65
CA LEU A 138 22.64 -9.96 -21.24
C LEU A 138 23.67 -9.52 -20.18
N LEU A 139 23.21 -9.08 -19.01
CA LEU A 139 24.06 -8.62 -17.91
C LEU A 139 24.74 -9.75 -17.10
N THR A 140 24.54 -11.02 -17.49
CA THR A 140 25.29 -12.15 -16.92
C THR A 140 26.68 -12.32 -17.54
N ASN A 141 26.93 -11.70 -18.70
CA ASN A 141 28.18 -11.78 -19.44
C ASN A 141 29.26 -10.85 -18.85
N VAL A 142 29.64 -11.10 -17.59
CA VAL A 142 30.59 -10.27 -16.84
C VAL A 142 31.99 -10.28 -17.47
N ASP A 143 32.39 -11.40 -18.09
CA ASP A 143 33.69 -11.49 -18.76
C ASP A 143 33.80 -10.50 -19.92
N LEU A 144 32.73 -10.30 -20.70
CA LEU A 144 32.71 -9.30 -21.77
C LEU A 144 32.88 -7.88 -21.23
N LEU A 145 32.22 -7.54 -20.12
CA LEU A 145 32.40 -6.25 -19.45
C LEU A 145 33.87 -6.09 -18.99
N LYS A 146 34.42 -7.13 -18.36
CA LYS A 146 35.76 -7.14 -17.80
C LYS A 146 36.83 -6.96 -18.88
N GLU A 147 36.77 -7.77 -19.93
CA GLU A 147 37.76 -7.81 -21.02
C GLU A 147 37.68 -6.59 -21.95
N THR A 148 36.51 -5.92 -22.00
CA THR A 148 36.29 -4.82 -22.95
C THR A 148 36.37 -3.44 -22.31
N TYR A 149 35.74 -3.25 -21.14
CA TYR A 149 35.52 -1.92 -20.57
C TYR A 149 36.22 -1.68 -19.23
N LEU A 150 36.72 -2.74 -18.57
CA LEU A 150 37.33 -2.66 -17.24
C LEU A 150 38.82 -3.04 -17.23
N THR A 151 39.48 -3.06 -18.39
CA THR A 151 40.90 -3.45 -18.50
C THR A 151 41.86 -2.52 -17.76
N ASP A 152 41.46 -1.26 -17.58
CA ASP A 152 42.17 -0.21 -16.83
C ASP A 152 41.68 -0.06 -15.38
N VAL A 153 40.69 -0.85 -14.95
CA VAL A 153 40.07 -0.73 -13.62
C VAL A 153 40.53 -1.90 -12.76
N THR A 154 41.25 -1.60 -11.67
CA THR A 154 41.57 -2.61 -10.66
C THR A 154 40.40 -2.73 -9.68
N PRO A 155 39.69 -3.89 -9.62
CA PRO A 155 38.54 -4.04 -8.73
C PRO A 155 38.96 -3.92 -7.26
N LEU A 156 38.21 -3.13 -6.47
CA LEU A 156 38.43 -3.01 -5.03
C LEU A 156 37.72 -4.14 -4.27
N PRO A 157 38.39 -4.81 -3.32
CA PRO A 157 37.75 -5.86 -2.53
C PRO A 157 36.57 -5.30 -1.71
N GLU A 158 35.68 -6.19 -1.29
CA GLU A 158 34.65 -5.83 -0.31
C GLU A 158 35.34 -5.30 0.97
N PRO A 159 34.96 -4.13 1.49
CA PRO A 159 35.59 -3.61 2.70
C PRO A 159 35.37 -4.60 3.85
N ASN A 160 36.47 -5.06 4.45
CA ASN A 160 36.41 -6.04 5.54
C ASN A 160 35.79 -5.37 6.78
N VAL A 161 34.53 -5.66 7.06
CA VAL A 161 33.84 -5.13 8.26
C VAL A 161 34.19 -6.02 9.46
N GLU A 162 35.48 -6.06 9.82
CA GLU A 162 36.00 -6.88 10.94
C GLU A 162 35.32 -6.58 12.29
N ARG A 163 34.61 -5.45 12.39
CA ARG A 163 33.91 -5.02 13.61
C ARG A 163 32.63 -5.79 13.92
N PHE A 164 32.14 -6.66 13.04
CA PHE A 164 31.03 -7.54 13.38
C PHE A 164 31.32 -8.96 12.96
N PRO A 165 31.08 -9.95 13.83
CA PRO A 165 31.15 -11.37 13.48
C PRO A 165 29.93 -11.74 12.63
N VAL A 166 29.81 -11.13 11.44
CA VAL A 166 28.90 -11.62 10.40
C VAL A 166 29.64 -12.75 9.72
N MET A 167 28.97 -13.90 9.57
CA MET A 167 29.50 -15.03 8.83
C MET A 167 30.08 -14.52 7.50
N PRO A 168 31.33 -14.87 7.13
CA PRO A 168 31.91 -14.42 5.88
C PRO A 168 31.01 -14.89 4.73
N ILE A 169 30.37 -13.93 4.06
CA ILE A 169 29.53 -14.21 2.90
C ILE A 169 30.47 -14.45 1.72
N GLY A 170 30.51 -15.68 1.23
CA GLY A 170 31.24 -16.00 0.00
C GLY A 170 30.49 -15.43 -1.19
N PHE A 171 31.02 -14.37 -1.79
CA PHE A 171 30.49 -13.81 -3.04
C PHE A 171 31.01 -14.58 -4.25
N THR A 172 30.28 -14.50 -5.37
CA THR A 172 30.72 -15.09 -6.63
C THR A 172 31.84 -14.25 -7.25
N ALA A 173 32.71 -14.87 -8.04
CA ALA A 173 33.76 -14.13 -8.76
C ALA A 173 33.20 -13.01 -9.67
N SER A 174 32.02 -13.23 -10.24
CA SER A 174 31.27 -12.23 -11.02
C SER A 174 30.85 -11.05 -10.15
N PHE A 175 30.33 -11.31 -8.94
CA PHE A 175 29.99 -10.26 -7.98
C PHE A 175 31.24 -9.45 -7.61
N ASP A 176 32.31 -10.10 -7.18
CA ASP A 176 33.55 -9.44 -6.76
C ASP A 176 34.15 -8.58 -7.89
N THR A 177 34.12 -9.09 -9.12
CA THR A 177 34.59 -8.35 -10.30
C THR A 177 33.76 -7.09 -10.52
N VAL A 178 32.43 -7.21 -10.57
CA VAL A 178 31.53 -6.09 -10.89
C VAL A 178 31.46 -5.09 -9.75
N TYR A 179 31.22 -5.55 -8.51
CA TYR A 179 31.13 -4.67 -7.36
C TYR A 179 32.47 -4.06 -6.97
N GLY A 180 33.57 -4.78 -7.20
CA GLY A 180 34.90 -4.22 -7.02
C GLY A 180 35.19 -3.11 -8.03
N ALA A 181 34.79 -3.28 -9.30
CA ALA A 181 34.89 -2.21 -10.29
C ALA A 181 33.95 -1.03 -9.98
N TYR A 182 32.72 -1.31 -9.54
CA TYR A 182 31.78 -0.28 -9.06
C TYR A 182 32.41 0.56 -7.93
N ARG A 183 32.98 -0.08 -6.90
CA ARG A 183 33.67 0.60 -5.80
C ARG A 183 34.86 1.41 -6.27
N ALA A 184 35.68 0.85 -7.16
CA ALA A 184 36.86 1.52 -7.70
C ALA A 184 36.49 2.83 -8.42
N LEU A 185 35.41 2.81 -9.20
CA LEU A 185 35.00 3.95 -10.01
C LEU A 185 34.14 4.97 -9.26
N ARG A 186 33.41 4.57 -8.21
CA ARG A 186 32.36 5.39 -7.58
C ARG A 186 32.85 6.76 -7.10
N GLY A 187 34.04 6.83 -6.49
CA GLY A 187 34.60 8.09 -5.99
C GLY A 187 34.77 9.13 -7.09
N ASP A 188 35.47 8.75 -8.15
CA ASP A 188 35.72 9.59 -9.32
C ASP A 188 34.43 9.96 -10.05
N MET A 189 33.50 9.01 -10.21
CA MET A 189 32.24 9.25 -10.89
C MET A 189 31.33 10.22 -10.11
N ASN A 190 31.29 10.11 -8.78
CA ASN A 190 30.56 11.06 -7.94
C ASN A 190 31.17 12.46 -8.01
N GLN A 191 32.51 12.56 -8.06
CA GLN A 191 33.18 13.83 -8.25
C GLN A 191 32.85 14.44 -9.62
N LEU A 192 32.90 13.64 -10.70
CA LEU A 192 32.50 14.07 -12.04
C LEU A 192 31.05 14.57 -12.06
N LEU A 193 30.12 13.81 -11.48
CA LEU A 193 28.71 14.21 -11.39
C LEU A 193 28.54 15.52 -10.62
N ALA A 194 29.25 15.71 -9.51
CA ALA A 194 29.24 16.93 -8.72
C ALA A 194 29.82 18.14 -9.48
N THR A 195 30.81 17.92 -10.36
CA THR A 195 31.35 18.99 -11.20
C THR A 195 30.40 19.39 -12.32
N SER A 196 29.68 18.44 -12.94
CA SER A 196 28.71 18.71 -14.01
C SER A 196 27.51 19.56 -13.57
N THR A 197 27.25 19.67 -12.27
CA THR A 197 26.12 20.44 -11.72
C THR A 197 26.43 21.91 -11.48
N ARG A 198 27.71 22.30 -11.35
CA ARG A 198 28.07 23.66 -10.92
C ARG A 198 28.20 24.68 -12.04
N GLY A 199 27.93 24.32 -13.30
CA GLY A 199 28.13 25.20 -14.47
C GLY A 199 29.57 25.74 -14.64
N SER A 200 30.48 25.32 -13.77
CA SER A 200 31.89 25.71 -13.79
C SER A 200 32.54 25.05 -14.99
N ARG A 201 33.54 25.71 -15.58
CA ARG A 201 34.50 25.17 -16.55
C ARG A 201 35.34 24.05 -15.91
N ALA A 202 34.69 23.04 -15.36
CA ALA A 202 35.32 21.83 -14.87
C ALA A 202 35.94 21.11 -16.07
N ALA A 203 37.02 20.39 -15.82
CA ALA A 203 37.65 19.56 -16.83
C ALA A 203 36.58 18.65 -17.46
N PRO A 204 36.52 18.55 -18.79
CA PRO A 204 35.57 17.67 -19.46
C PRO A 204 35.75 16.25 -18.91
N ALA A 205 34.62 15.59 -18.61
CA ALA A 205 34.67 14.19 -18.22
C ALA A 205 35.46 13.40 -19.29
N PRO A 206 36.34 12.47 -18.89
CA PRO A 206 37.05 11.66 -19.86
C PRO A 206 36.05 11.01 -20.84
N PRO A 207 36.33 11.01 -22.17
CA PRO A 207 35.38 10.50 -23.16
C PRO A 207 34.87 9.10 -22.80
N GLY A 208 33.55 8.96 -22.75
CA GLY A 208 32.85 7.71 -22.43
C GLY A 208 32.97 7.19 -20.98
N ALA A 209 33.61 7.91 -20.06
CA ALA A 209 33.71 7.49 -18.65
C ALA A 209 32.33 7.34 -17.97
N LEU A 210 31.41 8.28 -18.21
CA LEU A 210 30.06 8.23 -17.66
C LEU A 210 29.20 7.14 -18.34
N ALA A 211 29.45 6.84 -19.62
CA ALA A 211 28.78 5.75 -20.32
C ALA A 211 29.23 4.39 -19.75
N ARG A 212 30.54 4.23 -19.53
CA ARG A 212 31.10 3.08 -18.82
C ARG A 212 30.50 2.95 -17.42
N TRP A 213 30.36 4.05 -16.69
CA TRP A 213 29.77 4.06 -15.35
C TRP A 213 28.31 3.59 -15.35
N LEU A 214 27.48 4.12 -16.25
CA LEU A 214 26.08 3.70 -16.38
C LEU A 214 25.95 2.21 -16.70
N LEU A 215 26.86 1.67 -17.51
CA LEU A 215 26.92 0.24 -17.83
C LEU A 215 27.34 -0.60 -16.61
N VAL A 216 28.39 -0.18 -15.88
CA VAL A 216 28.82 -0.85 -14.65
C VAL A 216 27.69 -0.88 -13.61
N LEU A 217 26.93 0.20 -13.47
CA LEU A 217 25.75 0.25 -12.60
C LEU A 217 24.68 -0.78 -13.01
N ALA A 218 24.43 -0.97 -14.30
CA ALA A 218 23.49 -2.00 -14.77
C ALA A 218 23.96 -3.41 -14.35
N PHE A 219 25.23 -3.73 -14.59
CA PHE A 219 25.81 -5.01 -14.15
C PHE A 219 25.78 -5.15 -12.63
N ALA A 220 26.11 -4.10 -11.87
CA ALA A 220 26.10 -4.13 -10.40
C ALA A 220 24.69 -4.41 -9.87
N LEU A 221 23.66 -3.78 -10.44
CA LEU A 221 22.27 -4.05 -10.11
C LEU A 221 21.88 -5.49 -10.47
N ARG A 222 22.36 -6.05 -11.59
CA ARG A 222 22.14 -7.46 -11.91
C ARG A 222 22.76 -8.42 -10.86
N GLN A 223 23.91 -8.08 -10.30
CA GLN A 223 24.58 -8.89 -9.30
C GLN A 223 23.93 -8.76 -7.90
N CYS A 224 23.42 -7.57 -7.56
CA CYS A 224 22.65 -7.36 -6.33
C CYS A 224 21.59 -6.28 -6.55
N MET A 225 20.37 -6.73 -6.83
CA MET A 225 19.26 -5.84 -7.18
C MET A 225 18.72 -5.07 -5.98
N SER A 226 19.00 -5.49 -4.74
CA SER A 226 18.57 -4.79 -3.54
C SER A 226 19.55 -3.71 -3.08
N HIS A 227 20.63 -3.45 -3.83
CA HIS A 227 21.68 -2.51 -3.46
C HIS A 227 21.23 -1.05 -3.63
N PHE A 228 20.69 -0.46 -2.55
CA PHE A 228 20.17 0.90 -2.50
C PHE A 228 21.09 1.94 -3.15
N THR A 229 22.38 1.91 -2.82
CA THR A 229 23.34 2.90 -3.28
C THR A 229 23.58 2.84 -4.79
N ALA A 230 23.49 1.65 -5.40
CA ALA A 230 23.67 1.51 -6.84
C ALA A 230 22.45 2.06 -7.59
N TRP A 231 21.23 1.83 -7.08
CA TRP A 231 20.02 2.48 -7.57
C TRP A 231 20.10 4.01 -7.42
N HIS A 232 20.54 4.48 -6.26
CA HIS A 232 20.73 5.90 -5.99
C HIS A 232 21.69 6.55 -6.98
N ASP A 233 22.89 5.98 -7.17
CA ASP A 233 23.90 6.51 -8.09
C ASP A 233 23.39 6.49 -9.55
N ARG A 234 22.65 5.44 -9.95
CA ARG A 234 22.01 5.35 -11.28
C ARG A 234 20.95 6.44 -11.47
N ARG A 235 20.08 6.63 -10.49
CA ARG A 235 19.04 7.66 -10.50
C ARG A 235 19.66 9.05 -10.62
N ASP A 236 20.69 9.33 -9.84
CA ASP A 236 21.34 10.65 -9.81
C ASP A 236 22.06 10.97 -11.13
N LEU A 237 22.58 9.95 -11.83
CA LEU A 237 23.11 10.11 -13.18
C LEU A 237 21.98 10.41 -14.19
N VAL A 238 20.87 9.66 -14.15
CA VAL A 238 19.73 9.83 -15.07
C VAL A 238 19.06 11.20 -14.91
N LEU A 239 18.91 11.67 -13.67
CA LEU A 239 18.30 12.96 -13.36
C LEU A 239 19.20 14.18 -13.68
N ARG A 240 20.39 13.95 -14.25
CA ARG A 240 21.33 15.01 -14.68
C ARG A 240 21.52 14.94 -16.20
N PRO A 241 20.64 15.57 -17.01
CA PRO A 241 20.69 15.58 -18.47
C PRO A 241 22.09 15.81 -19.07
N LEU A 242 22.82 16.79 -18.54
CA LEU A 242 24.18 17.12 -18.98
C LEU A 242 25.21 16.02 -18.67
N ALA A 243 25.04 15.27 -17.58
CA ALA A 243 25.91 14.12 -17.32
C ALA A 243 25.49 12.92 -18.19
N LEU A 244 24.19 12.71 -18.36
CA LEU A 244 23.65 11.62 -19.16
C LEU A 244 23.97 11.75 -20.65
N GLN A 245 24.12 12.97 -21.18
CA GLN A 245 24.58 13.21 -22.55
C GLN A 245 25.96 12.60 -22.83
N HIS A 246 26.79 12.50 -21.79
CA HIS A 246 28.11 11.87 -21.82
C HIS A 246 28.08 10.38 -21.46
N ALA A 247 26.88 9.84 -21.22
CA ALA A 247 26.63 8.47 -20.85
C ALA A 247 25.90 7.67 -21.93
N THR A 248 26.05 8.05 -23.20
CA THR A 248 25.41 7.40 -24.35
C THR A 248 26.27 6.29 -24.96
N ARG A 249 25.65 5.43 -25.77
CA ARG A 249 26.37 4.43 -26.58
C ARG A 249 27.37 5.07 -27.55
N GLU A 250 27.10 6.27 -28.06
CA GLU A 250 28.02 7.03 -28.92
C GLU A 250 29.26 7.49 -28.16
N GLU A 251 29.10 7.96 -26.92
CA GLU A 251 30.21 8.39 -26.07
C GLU A 251 31.05 7.21 -25.60
N LEU A 252 30.42 6.05 -25.33
CA LEU A 252 31.16 4.83 -25.00
C LEU A 252 32.13 4.43 -26.12
N ARG A 253 31.75 4.61 -27.39
CA ARG A 253 32.61 4.31 -28.55
C ARG A 253 33.84 5.21 -28.65
N ARG A 254 33.84 6.36 -27.96
CA ARG A 254 34.97 7.30 -27.93
C ARG A 254 36.01 6.96 -26.87
N LEU A 255 35.76 5.96 -26.01
CA LEU A 255 36.77 5.48 -25.07
C LEU A 255 37.99 4.96 -25.86
N PRO A 256 39.19 5.51 -25.65
CA PRO A 256 40.38 5.20 -26.45
C PRO A 256 40.81 3.73 -26.41
N SER A 257 40.38 3.01 -25.36
CA SER A 257 40.82 1.67 -25.01
C SER A 257 39.85 0.56 -25.43
N VAL A 258 38.75 0.85 -26.12
CA VAL A 258 37.71 -0.17 -26.37
C VAL A 258 38.06 -1.02 -27.60
N PRO A 259 38.37 -2.31 -27.45
CA PRO A 259 38.73 -3.19 -28.54
C PRO A 259 37.50 -3.81 -29.21
N ILE A 260 36.39 -3.09 -29.39
CA ILE A 260 35.19 -3.63 -30.09
C ILE A 260 35.59 -4.12 -31.51
N ALA A 261 36.52 -3.44 -32.15
CA ALA A 261 37.06 -3.82 -33.46
C ALA A 261 38.12 -4.94 -33.37
N ALA A 262 38.72 -5.18 -32.21
CA ALA A 262 39.81 -6.14 -32.02
C ALA A 262 39.35 -7.51 -31.48
N THR A 263 38.11 -7.63 -30.98
CA THR A 263 37.51 -8.94 -30.72
C THR A 263 37.37 -9.69 -32.04
N GLN A 264 38.12 -10.77 -32.22
CA GLN A 264 38.07 -11.59 -33.43
C GLN A 264 36.79 -12.42 -33.54
N ASN A 265 36.05 -12.57 -32.44
CA ASN A 265 34.81 -13.34 -32.37
C ASN A 265 33.59 -12.45 -32.69
N GLU A 266 32.94 -12.71 -33.83
CA GLU A 266 31.75 -11.97 -34.27
C GLU A 266 30.56 -12.11 -33.31
N ASP A 267 30.38 -13.28 -32.69
CA ASP A 267 29.29 -13.53 -31.73
C ASP A 267 29.45 -12.69 -30.46
N GLN A 268 30.67 -12.57 -29.95
CA GLN A 268 30.97 -11.71 -28.80
C GLN A 268 30.74 -10.23 -29.13
N ARG A 269 31.11 -9.80 -30.36
CA ARG A 269 30.86 -8.44 -30.82
C ARG A 269 29.36 -8.16 -30.95
N ALA A 270 28.60 -9.09 -31.50
CA ALA A 270 27.14 -8.96 -31.60
C ALA A 270 26.49 -8.88 -30.22
N LEU A 271 26.88 -9.75 -29.28
CA LEU A 271 26.37 -9.74 -27.92
C LEU A 271 26.73 -8.46 -27.16
N LEU A 272 27.95 -7.96 -27.32
CA LEU A 272 28.38 -6.69 -26.73
C LEU A 272 27.57 -5.51 -27.28
N GLN A 273 27.33 -5.49 -28.60
CA GLN A 273 26.49 -4.47 -29.22
C GLN A 273 25.05 -4.54 -28.70
N GLN A 274 24.53 -5.75 -28.45
CA GLN A 274 23.23 -5.95 -27.83
C GLN A 274 23.19 -5.40 -26.39
N ILE A 275 24.18 -5.75 -25.55
CA ILE A 275 24.33 -5.21 -24.18
C ILE A 275 24.31 -3.68 -24.20
N VAL A 276 25.15 -3.06 -25.03
CA VAL A 276 25.27 -1.60 -25.13
C VAL A 276 23.97 -0.98 -25.60
N THR A 277 23.30 -1.56 -26.59
CA THR A 277 22.05 -1.01 -27.14
C THR A 277 20.88 -1.14 -26.16
N SER A 278 20.85 -2.18 -25.32
CA SER A 278 19.79 -2.40 -24.34
C SER A 278 19.98 -1.61 -23.04
N TRP A 279 21.21 -1.28 -22.65
CA TRP A 279 21.53 -0.74 -21.33
C TRP A 279 22.16 0.65 -21.32
N LEU A 280 22.44 1.23 -22.49
CA LEU A 280 22.83 2.63 -22.64
C LEU A 280 21.88 3.36 -23.59
N PRO A 281 21.55 4.63 -23.30
CA PRO A 281 20.77 5.44 -24.21
C PRO A 281 21.61 5.80 -25.44
N SER A 282 20.94 5.99 -26.56
CA SER A 282 21.51 6.73 -27.68
C SER A 282 21.37 8.23 -27.48
N THR A 283 22.17 9.02 -28.20
CA THR A 283 21.97 10.47 -28.28
C THR A 283 20.53 10.82 -28.70
N GLU A 284 19.97 10.09 -29.67
CA GLU A 284 18.59 10.29 -30.14
C GLU A 284 17.55 10.00 -29.05
N ASP A 285 17.80 9.00 -28.18
CA ASP A 285 16.88 8.70 -27.08
C ASP A 285 16.74 9.90 -26.13
N LEU A 286 17.79 10.71 -26.00
CA LEU A 286 17.90 11.79 -25.02
C LEU A 286 17.58 13.18 -25.60
N GLU A 287 17.90 13.41 -26.87
CA GLU A 287 17.80 14.73 -27.51
C GLU A 287 16.38 15.06 -28.01
N LEU A 288 16.05 16.34 -27.94
CA LEU A 288 14.84 16.89 -28.53
C LEU A 288 14.92 16.88 -30.08
N PRO A 289 13.85 16.49 -30.78
CA PRO A 289 13.73 16.66 -32.23
C PRO A 289 13.98 18.11 -32.66
N SER A 290 14.66 18.34 -33.79
CA SER A 290 15.04 19.68 -34.31
C SER A 290 13.90 20.69 -34.46
N ASN A 291 12.66 20.22 -34.60
CA ASN A 291 11.46 21.04 -34.69
C ASN A 291 10.92 21.50 -33.33
N ILE A 292 11.37 20.91 -32.21
CA ILE A 292 10.98 21.34 -30.87
C ILE A 292 11.98 22.40 -30.38
N PRO A 293 11.52 23.64 -30.13
CA PRO A 293 12.38 24.68 -29.59
C PRO A 293 12.87 24.25 -28.20
N CYS A 294 14.17 24.41 -27.96
CA CYS A 294 14.71 24.30 -26.61
C CYS A 294 14.09 25.42 -25.78
N ALA A 295 13.15 25.09 -24.89
CA ALA A 295 12.44 26.09 -24.09
C ALA A 295 13.46 26.94 -23.32
N GLU A 296 13.54 28.24 -23.65
CA GLU A 296 14.53 29.20 -23.13
C GLU A 296 14.47 29.40 -21.59
N GLY A 297 13.48 28.81 -20.90
CA GLY A 297 13.29 28.91 -19.45
C GLY A 297 13.55 27.64 -18.63
N ALA A 298 13.73 26.46 -19.24
CA ALA A 298 13.89 25.19 -18.49
C ALA A 298 15.31 24.97 -17.92
N VAL A 299 16.26 25.84 -18.27
CA VAL A 299 17.62 25.91 -17.68
C VAL A 299 17.77 27.17 -16.80
N SER A 300 16.65 27.72 -16.28
CA SER A 300 16.67 28.88 -15.38
C SER A 300 17.14 28.49 -13.98
N GLY A 301 18.45 28.49 -13.82
CA GLY A 301 19.14 28.45 -12.54
C GLY A 301 20.65 28.38 -12.77
N SER A 302 21.28 29.51 -13.11
CA SER A 302 22.74 29.74 -13.08
C SER A 302 23.58 29.63 -14.38
N LEU A 303 23.01 29.48 -15.58
CA LEU A 303 23.84 29.36 -16.81
C LEU A 303 23.64 30.43 -17.90
N ALA A 304 22.77 31.42 -17.68
CA ALA A 304 22.48 32.45 -18.70
C ALA A 304 23.56 33.54 -18.85
N GLU A 305 24.63 33.56 -18.04
CA GLU A 305 25.66 34.62 -18.09
C GLU A 305 26.96 34.26 -18.84
N ALA A 306 27.10 33.05 -19.38
CA ALA A 306 28.30 32.66 -20.13
C ALA A 306 28.12 32.87 -21.65
N GLY A 307 27.96 34.12 -22.07
CA GLY A 307 28.08 34.51 -23.48
C GLY A 307 29.54 34.53 -23.92
N GLN A 308 29.89 33.76 -24.97
CA GLN A 308 30.67 34.22 -26.15
C GLN A 308 31.31 33.09 -27.00
N ASP A 309 31.35 31.84 -26.54
CA ASP A 309 31.92 30.74 -27.34
C ASP A 309 30.80 29.93 -27.99
N GLY A 310 30.74 29.89 -29.33
CA GLY A 310 29.67 29.32 -30.17
C GLY A 310 29.40 27.81 -30.05
N ALA A 311 29.28 27.28 -28.83
CA ALA A 311 28.81 25.93 -28.56
C ALA A 311 27.30 25.85 -28.78
N ALA A 312 26.87 24.87 -29.57
CA ALA A 312 25.45 24.62 -29.80
C ALA A 312 24.73 24.32 -28.47
N PRO A 313 23.51 24.84 -28.24
CA PRO A 313 22.76 24.61 -27.01
C PRO A 313 22.52 23.12 -26.79
N CYS A 314 22.73 22.64 -25.55
CA CYS A 314 22.41 21.26 -25.17
C CYS A 314 20.91 21.00 -25.39
N ARG A 315 20.58 19.97 -26.16
CA ARG A 315 19.20 19.61 -26.52
C ARG A 315 18.66 18.42 -25.74
N VAL A 316 19.34 18.00 -24.67
CA VAL A 316 18.94 16.82 -23.88
C VAL A 316 17.72 17.12 -23.01
N SER A 317 16.71 16.26 -23.09
CA SER A 317 15.47 16.36 -22.31
C SER A 317 15.50 15.43 -21.10
N LEU A 318 15.26 15.98 -19.91
CA LEU A 318 15.11 15.19 -18.66
C LEU A 318 14.01 14.14 -18.78
N TRP A 319 12.86 14.48 -19.37
CA TRP A 319 11.73 13.55 -19.48
C TRP A 319 11.98 12.41 -20.48
N ARG A 320 12.79 12.66 -21.51
CA ARG A 320 13.24 11.59 -22.40
C ARG A 320 14.19 10.63 -21.70
N ALA A 321 15.08 11.16 -20.85
CA ALA A 321 15.95 10.37 -19.98
C ALA A 321 15.15 9.51 -18.98
N VAL A 322 14.14 10.10 -18.32
CA VAL A 322 13.23 9.38 -17.42
C VAL A 322 12.50 8.27 -18.17
N ARG A 323 11.88 8.57 -19.33
CA ARG A 323 11.24 7.55 -20.18
C ARG A 323 12.18 6.40 -20.52
N TRP A 324 13.39 6.71 -20.97
CA TRP A 324 14.39 5.69 -21.30
C TRP A 324 14.66 4.79 -20.09
N GLU A 325 14.92 5.38 -18.93
CA GLU A 325 15.24 4.63 -17.72
C GLU A 325 14.06 3.78 -17.22
N LEU A 326 12.83 4.29 -17.30
CA LEU A 326 11.62 3.51 -16.96
C LEU A 326 11.47 2.29 -17.88
N ARG A 327 11.72 2.43 -19.18
CA ARG A 327 11.70 1.33 -20.14
C ARG A 327 12.84 0.33 -19.89
N THR A 328 14.07 0.82 -19.70
CA THR A 328 15.25 -0.03 -19.46
C THR A 328 15.10 -0.86 -18.18
N THR A 329 14.58 -0.26 -17.10
CA THR A 329 14.41 -0.94 -15.81
C THR A 329 13.11 -1.73 -15.69
N GLN A 330 12.23 -1.68 -16.69
CA GLN A 330 10.96 -2.42 -16.70
C GLN A 330 11.17 -3.93 -16.51
N CYS A 331 12.18 -4.50 -17.17
CA CYS A 331 12.50 -5.93 -17.03
C CYS A 331 12.79 -6.33 -15.56
N ILE A 332 13.46 -5.46 -14.80
CA ILE A 332 13.74 -5.67 -13.37
C ILE A 332 12.44 -5.59 -12.57
N GLY A 333 11.58 -4.60 -12.88
CA GLY A 333 10.28 -4.44 -12.23
C GLY A 333 9.35 -5.64 -12.41
N LEU A 334 9.35 -6.26 -13.59
CA LEU A 334 8.51 -7.42 -13.88
C LEU A 334 9.09 -8.71 -13.28
N LEU A 335 10.35 -9.03 -13.56
CA LEU A 335 10.96 -10.30 -13.14
C LEU A 335 11.27 -10.33 -11.64
N TYR A 336 11.50 -9.18 -11.02
CA TYR A 336 11.83 -9.04 -9.60
C TYR A 336 10.86 -8.07 -8.92
N HIS A 337 9.56 -8.21 -9.23
CA HIS A 337 8.47 -7.40 -8.70
C HIS A 337 8.39 -7.35 -7.16
N LYS A 338 9.01 -8.28 -6.43
CA LYS A 338 9.12 -8.23 -4.94
C LYS A 338 10.25 -7.34 -4.44
N ASN A 339 11.14 -6.87 -5.31
CA ASN A 339 12.23 -6.01 -4.92
C ASN A 339 11.74 -4.58 -4.75
N PHE A 340 11.58 -4.13 -3.50
CA PHE A 340 11.12 -2.78 -3.22
C PHE A 340 12.02 -1.67 -3.80
N GLN A 341 13.31 -1.94 -4.02
CA GLN A 341 14.25 -0.93 -4.51
C GLN A 341 13.94 -0.48 -5.94
N VAL A 342 13.44 -1.37 -6.81
CA VAL A 342 13.08 -0.99 -8.18
C VAL A 342 11.85 -0.08 -8.17
N TRP A 343 10.84 -0.40 -7.35
CA TRP A 343 9.63 0.44 -7.22
C TRP A 343 9.93 1.79 -6.59
N HIS A 344 10.84 1.81 -5.61
CA HIS A 344 11.33 3.03 -5.00
C HIS A 344 12.09 3.89 -6.01
N HIS A 345 13.01 3.30 -6.79
CA HIS A 345 13.74 3.98 -7.85
C HIS A 345 12.81 4.63 -8.88
N ARG A 346 11.83 3.87 -9.39
CA ARG A 346 10.84 4.37 -10.37
C ARG A 346 10.02 5.53 -9.82
N LYS A 347 9.53 5.38 -8.57
CA LYS A 347 8.81 6.45 -7.86
C LYS A 347 9.66 7.70 -7.70
N ASP A 348 10.90 7.54 -7.24
CA ASP A 348 11.81 8.66 -7.00
C ASP A 348 12.19 9.39 -8.29
N LEU A 349 12.43 8.66 -9.38
CA LEU A 349 12.71 9.24 -10.70
C LEU A 349 11.60 10.19 -11.13
N LEU A 350 10.37 9.69 -11.15
CA LEU A 350 9.19 10.47 -11.55
C LEU A 350 8.92 11.61 -10.57
N SER A 351 8.97 11.35 -9.25
CA SER A 351 8.73 12.39 -8.23
C SER A 351 9.72 13.54 -8.35
N ARG A 352 11.01 13.23 -8.53
CA ARG A 352 12.05 14.26 -8.69
C ARG A 352 11.90 15.00 -10.01
N ALA A 353 11.61 14.31 -11.12
CA ALA A 353 11.37 14.95 -12.41
C ALA A 353 10.12 15.86 -12.39
N LEU A 354 9.03 15.45 -11.75
CA LEU A 354 7.86 16.32 -11.51
C LEU A 354 8.23 17.55 -10.68
N SER A 355 9.10 17.38 -9.67
CA SER A 355 9.53 18.48 -8.80
C SER A 355 10.37 19.54 -9.51
N THR A 356 10.99 19.23 -10.65
CA THR A 356 11.74 20.20 -11.46
C THR A 356 10.84 21.08 -12.32
N LEU A 357 9.57 20.72 -12.51
CA LEU A 357 8.63 21.55 -13.24
C LEU A 357 8.28 22.82 -12.42
N PRO A 358 8.19 24.00 -13.05
CA PRO A 358 7.60 25.20 -12.43
C PRO A 358 6.24 24.90 -11.81
N ALA A 359 5.87 25.59 -10.73
CA ALA A 359 4.66 25.28 -9.97
C ALA A 359 3.37 25.43 -10.80
N ASP A 360 3.31 26.47 -11.64
CA ASP A 360 2.23 26.74 -12.59
C ASP A 360 2.12 25.64 -13.67
N VAL A 361 3.27 25.23 -14.23
CA VAL A 361 3.34 24.13 -15.20
C VAL A 361 2.91 22.81 -14.56
N ARG A 362 3.38 22.52 -13.34
CA ARG A 362 3.03 21.31 -12.60
C ARG A 362 1.53 21.25 -12.32
N ALA A 363 0.93 22.38 -11.94
CA ALA A 363 -0.52 22.48 -11.78
C ALA A 363 -1.26 22.25 -13.11
N ALA A 364 -0.77 22.80 -14.22
CA ALA A 364 -1.34 22.59 -15.55
C ALA A 364 -1.25 21.13 -16.03
N VAL A 365 -0.10 20.47 -15.82
CA VAL A 365 0.11 19.05 -16.13
C VAL A 365 -0.77 18.16 -15.26
N ALA A 366 -1.01 18.52 -14.00
CA ALA A 366 -1.90 17.79 -13.11
C ALA A 366 -3.40 17.99 -13.43
N ALA A 367 -3.76 18.97 -14.27
CA ALA A 367 -5.16 19.36 -14.49
C ALA A 367 -5.95 18.36 -15.36
N SER A 368 -5.32 17.75 -16.37
CA SER A 368 -5.96 16.71 -17.19
C SER A 368 -4.92 15.88 -17.95
N GLU A 369 -5.27 14.67 -18.36
CA GLU A 369 -4.42 13.83 -19.20
C GLU A 369 -4.05 14.53 -20.52
N ALA A 370 -5.01 15.23 -21.14
CA ALA A 370 -4.77 15.95 -22.38
C ALA A 370 -3.76 17.10 -22.20
N ALA A 371 -3.86 17.88 -21.11
CA ALA A 371 -2.91 18.95 -20.81
C ALA A 371 -1.52 18.40 -20.46
N CYS A 372 -1.48 17.30 -19.69
CA CYS A 372 -0.26 16.56 -19.39
C CYS A 372 0.45 16.10 -20.67
N ASN A 373 -0.29 15.41 -21.54
CA ASN A 373 0.21 14.89 -22.79
C ASN A 373 0.65 16.00 -23.75
N ASP A 374 -0.16 17.06 -23.92
CA ASP A 374 0.15 18.21 -24.76
C ASP A 374 1.43 18.93 -24.29
N TYR A 375 1.60 19.10 -22.97
CA TYR A 375 2.82 19.67 -22.41
C TYR A 375 4.03 18.78 -22.71
N PHE A 376 3.98 17.49 -22.39
CA PHE A 376 5.12 16.59 -22.59
C PHE A 376 5.46 16.36 -24.06
N GLU A 377 4.48 16.30 -24.95
CA GLU A 377 4.72 16.18 -26.39
C GLU A 377 5.37 17.44 -26.94
N ARG A 378 4.82 18.62 -26.62
CA ARG A 378 5.31 19.91 -27.13
C ARG A 378 6.71 20.24 -26.62
N HIS A 379 6.99 19.97 -25.34
CA HIS A 379 8.24 20.42 -24.71
C HIS A 379 9.30 19.32 -24.60
N HIS A 380 8.90 18.06 -24.64
CA HIS A 380 9.79 16.93 -24.37
C HIS A 380 9.77 15.81 -25.42
N ALA A 381 8.85 15.82 -26.40
CA ALA A 381 8.62 14.70 -27.33
C ALA A 381 8.45 13.35 -26.59
N VAL A 382 7.68 13.38 -25.52
CA VAL A 382 7.29 12.23 -24.70
C VAL A 382 5.78 12.29 -24.53
N SER A 383 5.08 11.16 -24.68
CA SER A 383 3.65 11.08 -24.37
C SER A 383 3.43 10.72 -22.90
N PHE A 384 2.24 10.98 -22.37
CA PHE A 384 1.90 10.51 -21.02
C PHE A 384 1.94 8.98 -20.92
N THR A 385 1.54 8.27 -21.97
CA THR A 385 1.57 6.79 -22.04
C THR A 385 2.97 6.21 -21.86
N ASP A 386 4.03 6.96 -22.21
CA ASP A 386 5.41 6.58 -21.98
C ASP A 386 5.81 6.60 -20.49
N LEU A 387 5.03 7.28 -19.66
CA LEU A 387 5.25 7.49 -18.23
C LEU A 387 4.22 6.75 -17.37
N ASP A 388 3.22 6.11 -17.98
CA ASP A 388 2.09 5.49 -17.28
C ASP A 388 2.46 4.16 -16.60
N GLU A 389 2.78 4.24 -15.31
CA GLU A 389 3.14 3.07 -14.49
C GLU A 389 1.94 2.15 -14.17
N ARG A 390 0.70 2.53 -14.53
CA ARG A 390 -0.46 1.64 -14.36
C ARG A 390 -0.34 0.38 -15.22
N LEU A 391 0.33 0.47 -16.37
CA LEU A 391 0.48 -0.67 -17.29
C LEU A 391 1.41 -1.74 -16.72
N ILE A 392 2.59 -1.35 -16.23
CA ILE A 392 3.54 -2.30 -15.63
C ILE A 392 2.97 -2.88 -14.33
N THR A 393 2.32 -2.08 -13.49
CA THR A 393 1.69 -2.58 -12.25
C THR A 393 0.54 -3.53 -12.55
N ALA A 394 -0.28 -3.24 -13.58
CA ALA A 394 -1.34 -4.15 -14.03
C ALA A 394 -0.77 -5.49 -14.50
N ARG A 395 0.29 -5.49 -15.32
CA ARG A 395 0.97 -6.72 -15.74
C ARG A 395 1.48 -7.52 -14.54
N VAL A 396 2.10 -6.87 -13.55
CA VAL A 396 2.51 -7.56 -12.31
C VAL A 396 1.32 -8.22 -11.63
N PHE A 397 0.20 -7.54 -11.49
CA PHE A 397 -0.96 -8.11 -10.81
C PHE A 397 -1.61 -9.25 -11.57
N THR A 398 -1.71 -9.16 -12.91
CA THR A 398 -2.41 -10.16 -13.72
C THR A 398 -1.54 -11.36 -14.07
N GLU A 399 -0.24 -11.17 -14.26
CA GLU A 399 0.67 -12.21 -14.75
C GLU A 399 1.53 -12.84 -13.63
N TRP A 400 1.81 -12.13 -12.53
CA TRP A 400 2.87 -12.52 -11.60
C TRP A 400 2.43 -12.63 -10.13
N ASP A 401 1.96 -11.54 -9.53
CA ASP A 401 1.65 -11.46 -8.10
C ASP A 401 0.60 -10.35 -7.82
N ALA A 402 -0.67 -10.73 -7.84
CA ALA A 402 -1.81 -9.85 -7.55
C ALA A 402 -1.79 -9.24 -6.14
N LYS A 403 -1.01 -9.81 -5.21
CA LYS A 403 -0.97 -9.40 -3.79
C LYS A 403 0.28 -8.59 -3.44
N ASN A 404 1.13 -8.27 -4.41
CA ASN A 404 2.40 -7.61 -4.15
C ASN A 404 2.22 -6.22 -3.54
N TYR A 405 2.56 -6.09 -2.25
CA TYR A 405 2.40 -4.87 -1.49
C TYR A 405 3.21 -3.68 -2.06
N HIS A 406 4.43 -3.92 -2.53
CA HIS A 406 5.27 -2.84 -3.08
C HIS A 406 4.70 -2.26 -4.37
N VAL A 407 4.11 -3.12 -5.20
CA VAL A 407 3.47 -2.73 -6.46
C VAL A 407 2.16 -1.97 -6.19
N TRP A 408 1.37 -2.43 -5.22
CA TRP A 408 0.17 -1.69 -4.76
C TRP A 408 0.52 -0.32 -4.21
N LEU A 409 1.56 -0.21 -3.37
CA LEU A 409 2.03 1.06 -2.85
C LEU A 409 2.52 1.99 -3.97
N HIS A 410 3.23 1.44 -4.96
CA HIS A 410 3.68 2.19 -6.13
C HIS A 410 2.49 2.70 -6.97
N ARG A 411 1.51 1.83 -7.27
CA ARG A 411 0.30 2.22 -8.02
C ARG A 411 -0.50 3.30 -7.30
N ALA A 412 -0.74 3.13 -6.00
CA ALA A 412 -1.44 4.13 -5.18
C ALA A 412 -0.72 5.48 -5.16
N TRP A 413 0.62 5.48 -5.10
CA TRP A 413 1.39 6.71 -5.25
C TRP A 413 1.23 7.32 -6.65
N PHE A 414 1.32 6.50 -7.71
CA PHE A 414 1.30 6.99 -9.10
C PHE A 414 -0.03 7.67 -9.44
N ILE A 415 -1.17 7.06 -9.10
CA ILE A 415 -2.48 7.66 -9.37
C ILE A 415 -2.71 8.95 -8.57
N ASN A 416 -2.08 9.09 -7.40
CA ASN A 416 -2.11 10.32 -6.61
C ASN A 416 -1.16 11.40 -7.15
N ALA A 417 -0.07 11.01 -7.81
CA ALA A 417 0.84 11.95 -8.47
C ALA A 417 0.22 12.58 -9.73
N PHE A 418 -0.76 11.90 -10.34
CA PHE A 418 -1.51 12.37 -11.51
C PHE A 418 -3.02 12.34 -11.22
N PRO A 419 -3.57 13.35 -10.52
CA PRO A 419 -4.95 13.33 -10.01
C PRO A 419 -6.04 13.12 -11.06
N PHE A 420 -5.79 13.50 -12.31
CA PHE A 420 -6.72 13.25 -13.43
C PHE A 420 -6.99 11.75 -13.67
N LEU A 421 -6.13 10.85 -13.19
CA LEU A 421 -6.32 9.39 -13.28
C LEU A 421 -7.41 8.86 -12.34
N VAL A 422 -7.71 9.62 -11.29
CA VAL A 422 -8.71 9.31 -10.26
C VAL A 422 -9.72 10.44 -10.13
N GLU A 423 -9.86 11.23 -11.21
CA GLU A 423 -10.89 12.26 -11.28
C GLU A 423 -12.27 11.61 -11.19
N GLY A 424 -13.06 12.09 -10.22
CA GLY A 424 -14.45 11.68 -10.07
C GLY A 424 -15.34 12.26 -11.18
N PRO A 425 -16.61 11.84 -11.25
CA PRO A 425 -17.56 12.47 -12.13
C PRO A 425 -17.81 13.93 -11.76
N ARG A 426 -18.59 14.63 -12.60
CA ARG A 426 -19.15 15.94 -12.23
C ARG A 426 -20.11 15.78 -11.06
N TRP A 427 -19.54 15.83 -9.86
CA TRP A 427 -20.24 15.48 -8.63
C TRP A 427 -21.53 16.25 -8.44
N ALA A 428 -21.59 17.55 -8.77
CA ALA A 428 -22.81 18.34 -8.65
C ALA A 428 -23.96 17.83 -9.53
N GLU A 429 -23.68 17.59 -10.82
CA GLU A 429 -24.66 17.07 -11.78
C GLU A 429 -25.11 15.65 -11.40
N TRP A 430 -24.13 14.80 -11.06
CA TRP A 430 -24.40 13.41 -10.74
C TRP A 430 -25.12 13.24 -9.39
N CYS A 431 -24.72 13.97 -8.35
CA CYS A 431 -25.41 13.95 -7.06
C CYS A 431 -26.84 14.47 -7.22
N ALA A 432 -27.06 15.55 -8.00
CA ALA A 432 -28.40 16.05 -8.27
C ALA A 432 -29.28 15.00 -8.97
N ALA A 433 -28.73 14.24 -9.93
CA ALA A 433 -29.45 13.16 -10.59
C ALA A 433 -29.83 12.03 -9.63
N GLN A 434 -28.92 11.61 -8.74
CA GLN A 434 -29.24 10.61 -7.71
C GLN A 434 -30.33 11.09 -6.76
N ALA A 435 -30.30 12.38 -6.43
CA ALA A 435 -31.25 12.99 -5.53
C ALA A 435 -32.65 13.17 -6.16
N ALA A 436 -32.72 13.31 -7.49
CA ALA A 436 -33.97 13.45 -8.25
C ALA A 436 -34.67 12.10 -8.53
N SER A 437 -33.96 10.98 -8.43
CA SER A 437 -34.49 9.62 -8.67
C SER A 437 -34.55 8.71 -7.42
N PRO A 438 -35.12 9.13 -6.27
CA PRO A 438 -35.19 8.28 -5.08
C PRO A 438 -35.99 6.98 -5.29
N GLN A 439 -37.00 7.01 -6.18
CA GLN A 439 -37.92 5.89 -6.40
C GLN A 439 -37.28 4.71 -7.16
N GLN A 440 -36.31 4.94 -8.05
CA GLN A 440 -35.59 3.86 -8.73
C GLN A 440 -34.63 3.13 -7.78
N GLN A 441 -34.11 3.82 -6.76
CA GLN A 441 -33.24 3.23 -5.73
C GLN A 441 -34.01 2.33 -4.75
N GLN A 442 -35.32 2.53 -4.59
CA GLN A 442 -36.18 1.73 -3.71
C GLN A 442 -36.62 0.40 -4.35
N GLY A 443 -36.89 0.37 -5.66
CA GLY A 443 -37.34 -0.84 -6.36
C GLY A 443 -36.25 -1.90 -6.54
N ALA A 444 -34.99 -1.48 -6.68
CA ALA A 444 -33.83 -2.38 -6.80
C ALA A 444 -33.42 -3.02 -5.45
N ALA A 445 -33.95 -2.53 -4.33
CA ALA A 445 -33.58 -2.98 -2.99
C ALA A 445 -34.12 -4.37 -2.60
N SER A 446 -34.97 -4.99 -3.43
CA SER A 446 -35.61 -6.28 -3.10
C SER A 446 -34.82 -7.50 -3.54
N ASP A 447 -33.84 -7.36 -4.44
CA ASP A 447 -33.08 -8.50 -4.96
C ASP A 447 -31.58 -8.35 -4.65
N PHE A 448 -31.18 -8.84 -3.48
CA PHE A 448 -29.77 -8.93 -3.08
C PHE A 448 -28.94 -9.72 -4.11
N HIS A 449 -29.57 -10.61 -4.89
CA HIS A 449 -28.93 -11.42 -5.92
C HIS A 449 -28.85 -10.74 -7.30
N ALA A 450 -29.45 -9.56 -7.51
CA ALA A 450 -29.32 -8.81 -8.76
C ALA A 450 -27.86 -8.38 -9.02
N ALA A 451 -27.50 -8.01 -10.25
CA ALA A 451 -26.16 -7.46 -10.54
C ALA A 451 -25.90 -6.17 -9.71
N PRO A 452 -24.64 -5.87 -9.33
CA PRO A 452 -24.36 -4.69 -8.52
C PRO A 452 -24.78 -3.45 -9.31
N ALA A 453 -25.50 -2.53 -8.66
CA ALA A 453 -25.67 -1.23 -9.27
C ALA A 453 -24.28 -0.60 -9.45
N ASP A 454 -24.01 -0.05 -10.63
CA ASP A 454 -22.78 0.71 -10.86
C ASP A 454 -22.70 1.84 -9.83
N SER A 455 -21.72 1.75 -8.93
CA SER A 455 -21.57 2.70 -7.82
C SER A 455 -21.12 4.09 -8.29
N LEU A 456 -20.50 4.17 -9.48
CA LEU A 456 -20.04 5.41 -10.10
C LEU A 456 -20.34 5.39 -11.62
N PRO A 457 -20.65 6.55 -12.23
CA PRO A 457 -20.78 6.68 -13.67
C PRO A 457 -19.39 6.62 -14.35
N ALA A 458 -19.36 6.55 -15.69
CA ALA A 458 -18.11 6.54 -16.45
C ALA A 458 -17.25 7.80 -16.16
N CYS A 459 -16.07 7.57 -15.58
CA CYS A 459 -15.05 8.56 -15.26
C CYS A 459 -13.70 7.85 -15.00
N PRO A 460 -12.56 8.57 -14.96
CA PRO A 460 -11.26 7.96 -14.66
C PRO A 460 -11.25 7.17 -13.35
N LEU A 461 -11.86 7.69 -12.29
CA LEU A 461 -11.99 6.98 -11.01
C LEU A 461 -12.74 5.65 -11.16
N LYS A 462 -13.82 5.60 -11.97
CA LYS A 462 -14.55 4.36 -12.24
C LYS A 462 -13.68 3.33 -12.94
N SER A 463 -12.82 3.73 -13.87
CA SER A 463 -11.88 2.80 -14.51
C SER A 463 -10.92 2.13 -13.51
N GLU A 464 -10.44 2.88 -12.50
CA GLU A 464 -9.57 2.32 -11.45
C GLU A 464 -10.36 1.42 -10.48
N VAL A 465 -11.59 1.80 -10.15
CA VAL A 465 -12.52 0.99 -9.35
C VAL A 465 -12.86 -0.33 -10.07
N ASP A 466 -13.10 -0.29 -11.37
CA ASP A 466 -13.41 -1.46 -12.21
C ASP A 466 -12.20 -2.39 -12.35
N PHE A 467 -11.01 -1.82 -12.59
CA PHE A 467 -9.77 -2.58 -12.59
C PHE A 467 -9.58 -3.33 -11.27
N THR A 468 -9.75 -2.65 -10.14
CA THR A 468 -9.63 -3.26 -8.81
C THR A 468 -10.71 -4.31 -8.56
N GLY A 469 -11.93 -4.06 -9.04
CA GLY A 469 -13.03 -5.03 -9.04
C GLY A 469 -12.68 -6.30 -9.80
N SER A 470 -12.08 -6.19 -10.99
CA SER A 470 -11.67 -7.36 -11.77
C SER A 470 -10.59 -8.20 -11.08
N LEU A 471 -9.71 -7.57 -10.29
CA LEU A 471 -8.71 -8.30 -9.50
C LEU A 471 -9.34 -9.03 -8.31
N ILE A 472 -10.40 -8.45 -7.72
CA ILE A 472 -11.22 -9.10 -6.68
C ILE A 472 -12.01 -10.27 -7.28
N GLU A 473 -12.57 -10.11 -8.49
CA GLU A 473 -13.26 -11.20 -9.19
C GLU A 473 -12.33 -12.37 -9.51
N GLN A 474 -11.08 -12.09 -9.89
CA GLN A 474 -10.06 -13.09 -10.16
C GLN A 474 -9.57 -13.79 -8.88
N ASP A 475 -9.41 -13.03 -7.79
CA ASP A 475 -9.03 -13.55 -6.48
C ASP A 475 -9.70 -12.74 -5.38
N TRP A 476 -10.85 -13.23 -4.90
CA TRP A 476 -11.61 -12.56 -3.85
C TRP A 476 -10.90 -12.57 -2.49
N TRP A 477 -9.83 -13.36 -2.33
CA TRP A 477 -8.95 -13.33 -1.15
C TRP A 477 -7.80 -12.32 -1.28
N ASN A 478 -7.80 -11.48 -2.32
CA ASN A 478 -6.81 -10.44 -2.51
C ASN A 478 -7.10 -9.22 -1.61
N ASN A 479 -6.71 -9.32 -0.34
CA ASN A 479 -6.87 -8.23 0.64
C ASN A 479 -6.29 -6.89 0.14
N SER A 480 -5.18 -6.91 -0.61
CA SER A 480 -4.58 -5.69 -1.15
C SER A 480 -5.50 -4.98 -2.14
N ALA A 481 -6.23 -5.71 -2.98
CA ALA A 481 -7.23 -5.14 -3.90
C ALA A 481 -8.42 -4.54 -3.12
N TRP A 482 -8.92 -5.24 -2.09
CA TRP A 482 -9.97 -4.69 -1.21
C TRP A 482 -9.54 -3.41 -0.49
N CYS A 483 -8.32 -3.39 0.05
CA CYS A 483 -7.76 -2.20 0.70
C CYS A 483 -7.57 -1.04 -0.29
N HIS A 484 -7.09 -1.31 -1.50
CA HIS A 484 -6.95 -0.29 -2.54
C HIS A 484 -8.32 0.27 -2.94
N ARG A 485 -9.32 -0.59 -3.17
CA ARG A 485 -10.69 -0.17 -3.46
C ARG A 485 -11.25 0.74 -2.36
N HIS A 486 -11.07 0.37 -1.09
CA HIS A 486 -11.50 1.18 0.05
C HIS A 486 -10.83 2.56 0.02
N ASN A 487 -9.52 2.59 -0.23
CA ASN A 487 -8.74 3.81 -0.33
C ASN A 487 -9.28 4.74 -1.43
N LEU A 488 -9.64 4.20 -2.60
CA LEU A 488 -10.25 4.99 -3.68
C LEU A 488 -11.55 5.69 -3.22
N PHE A 489 -12.43 4.99 -2.51
CA PHE A 489 -13.67 5.59 -1.99
C PHE A 489 -13.40 6.61 -0.88
N GLU A 490 -12.47 6.34 0.02
CA GLU A 490 -12.13 7.26 1.10
C GLU A 490 -11.49 8.55 0.58
N GLN A 491 -10.47 8.43 -0.28
CA GLN A 491 -9.64 9.56 -0.73
C GLN A 491 -10.21 10.31 -1.93
N HIS A 492 -10.90 9.63 -2.86
CA HIS A 492 -11.32 10.24 -4.13
C HIS A 492 -12.82 10.42 -4.26
N VAL A 493 -13.63 9.74 -3.43
CA VAL A 493 -15.08 9.92 -3.39
C VAL A 493 -15.48 10.76 -2.17
N ALA A 494 -15.30 10.23 -0.97
CA ALA A 494 -15.74 10.88 0.25
C ALA A 494 -15.02 12.22 0.48
N ALA A 495 -13.69 12.25 0.40
CA ALA A 495 -12.95 13.52 0.57
C ALA A 495 -13.34 14.57 -0.48
N ALA A 496 -13.58 14.17 -1.73
CA ALA A 496 -14.02 15.07 -2.80
C ALA A 496 -15.39 15.67 -2.51
N TRP A 497 -16.37 14.88 -2.06
CA TRP A 497 -17.68 15.40 -1.65
C TRP A 497 -17.58 16.40 -0.50
N LEU A 498 -16.80 16.06 0.52
CA LEU A 498 -16.63 16.94 1.68
C LEU A 498 -15.91 18.24 1.29
N GLN A 499 -14.91 18.19 0.40
CA GLN A 499 -14.23 19.36 -0.14
C GLN A 499 -15.18 20.27 -0.92
N GLN A 500 -15.99 19.69 -1.82
CA GLN A 500 -16.96 20.44 -2.60
C GLN A 500 -18.09 21.01 -1.74
N ARG A 501 -18.48 20.33 -0.66
CA ARG A 501 -19.41 20.86 0.33
C ARG A 501 -18.83 22.06 1.07
N ARG A 502 -17.54 22.03 1.45
CA ARG A 502 -16.85 23.19 2.05
C ARG A 502 -16.76 24.36 1.08
N ALA A 503 -16.51 24.09 -0.20
CA ALA A 503 -16.50 25.10 -1.25
C ALA A 503 -17.89 25.66 -1.61
N GLY A 504 -18.98 25.10 -1.08
CA GLY A 504 -20.36 25.51 -1.39
C GLY A 504 -20.91 24.98 -2.71
N THR A 505 -20.16 24.14 -3.43
CA THR A 505 -20.57 23.54 -4.71
C THR A 505 -21.62 22.44 -4.53
N LEU A 506 -21.54 21.69 -3.43
CA LEU A 506 -22.53 20.67 -3.08
C LEU A 506 -23.32 21.09 -1.84
N THR A 507 -24.62 20.85 -1.84
CA THR A 507 -25.46 20.93 -0.64
C THR A 507 -25.25 19.70 0.25
N ALA A 508 -25.52 19.83 1.54
CA ALA A 508 -25.43 18.70 2.45
C ALA A 508 -26.38 17.56 2.05
N TRP A 509 -27.60 17.88 1.61
CA TRP A 509 -28.55 16.88 1.12
C TRP A 509 -28.04 16.11 -0.10
N GLN A 510 -27.43 16.79 -1.08
CA GLN A 510 -26.79 16.12 -2.23
C GLN A 510 -25.71 15.14 -1.78
N VAL A 511 -24.84 15.56 -0.84
CA VAL A 511 -23.80 14.65 -0.30
C VAL A 511 -24.42 13.47 0.44
N ARG A 512 -25.47 13.68 1.25
CA ARG A 512 -26.17 12.59 1.95
C ARG A 512 -26.75 11.56 0.97
N ALA A 513 -27.46 12.03 -0.05
CA ALA A 513 -28.09 11.16 -1.05
C ALA A 513 -27.03 10.37 -1.82
N ALA A 514 -25.96 11.02 -2.28
CA ALA A 514 -24.85 10.39 -2.96
C ALA A 514 -24.11 9.37 -2.07
N ALA A 515 -23.76 9.75 -0.84
CA ALA A 515 -23.09 8.88 0.10
C ALA A 515 -23.92 7.63 0.42
N HIS A 516 -25.23 7.79 0.60
CA HIS A 516 -26.12 6.65 0.81
C HIS A 516 -26.14 5.74 -0.41
N ALA A 517 -26.34 6.27 -1.62
CA ALA A 517 -26.41 5.47 -2.83
C ALA A 517 -25.11 4.70 -3.12
N VAL A 518 -23.96 5.39 -3.14
CA VAL A 518 -22.67 4.79 -3.49
C VAL A 518 -22.19 3.82 -2.42
N LEU A 519 -22.14 4.26 -1.15
CA LEU A 519 -21.53 3.44 -0.11
C LEU A 519 -22.42 2.23 0.23
N ARG A 520 -23.74 2.34 0.02
CA ARG A 520 -24.63 1.17 0.05
C ARG A 520 -24.32 0.20 -1.08
N ALA A 521 -24.18 0.67 -2.31
CA ALA A 521 -23.82 -0.18 -3.44
C ALA A 521 -22.48 -0.92 -3.19
N GLU A 522 -21.52 -0.28 -2.53
CA GLU A 522 -20.25 -0.90 -2.13
C GLU A 522 -20.39 -1.91 -0.97
N VAL A 523 -21.29 -1.65 -0.01
CA VAL A 523 -21.66 -2.65 1.01
C VAL A 523 -22.30 -3.87 0.36
N ASP A 524 -23.24 -3.66 -0.56
CA ASP A 524 -23.91 -4.75 -1.30
C ASP A 524 -22.92 -5.54 -2.16
N PHE A 525 -22.02 -4.86 -2.86
CA PHE A 525 -20.92 -5.49 -3.60
C PHE A 525 -20.11 -6.44 -2.73
N ALA A 526 -19.66 -5.99 -1.55
CA ALA A 526 -18.91 -6.83 -0.63
C ALA A 526 -19.72 -7.99 -0.07
N LEU A 527 -20.94 -7.74 0.41
CA LEU A 527 -21.74 -8.78 1.06
C LEU A 527 -22.09 -9.94 0.12
N ARG A 528 -22.18 -9.70 -1.19
CA ARG A 528 -22.38 -10.79 -2.17
C ARG A 528 -21.17 -11.72 -2.25
N TRP A 529 -19.97 -11.17 -2.18
CA TRP A 529 -18.75 -11.98 -2.06
C TRP A 529 -18.70 -12.73 -0.73
N ALA A 530 -19.22 -12.15 0.35
CA ALA A 530 -19.34 -12.85 1.63
C ALA A 530 -20.34 -14.02 1.58
N VAL A 531 -21.41 -13.93 0.77
CA VAL A 531 -22.31 -15.08 0.51
C VAL A 531 -21.60 -16.16 -0.31
N HIS A 532 -20.82 -15.76 -1.32
CA HIS A 532 -20.09 -16.70 -2.15
C HIS A 532 -19.01 -17.47 -1.38
N GLU A 533 -18.29 -16.79 -0.48
CA GLU A 533 -17.25 -17.39 0.34
C GLU A 533 -17.32 -16.86 1.77
N VAL A 534 -18.09 -17.55 2.61
CA VAL A 534 -18.41 -17.17 4.01
C VAL A 534 -17.19 -17.17 4.93
N SER A 535 -16.12 -17.87 4.55
CA SER A 535 -14.86 -17.90 5.31
C SER A 535 -13.92 -16.73 4.97
N ASN A 536 -14.26 -15.93 3.95
CA ASN A 536 -13.43 -14.81 3.52
C ASN A 536 -13.71 -13.53 4.33
N GLU A 537 -12.71 -13.13 5.11
CA GLU A 537 -12.76 -11.92 5.95
C GLU A 537 -12.73 -10.62 5.13
N CYS A 538 -12.18 -10.62 3.92
CA CYS A 538 -11.99 -9.41 3.11
C CYS A 538 -13.32 -8.66 2.81
N PRO A 539 -14.35 -9.30 2.23
CA PRO A 539 -15.64 -8.63 1.98
C PRO A 539 -16.34 -8.17 3.25
N LEU A 540 -16.24 -8.93 4.34
CA LEU A 540 -16.83 -8.58 5.64
C LEU A 540 -16.17 -7.33 6.23
N THR A 541 -14.84 -7.26 6.19
CA THR A 541 -14.07 -6.10 6.63
C THR A 541 -14.32 -4.89 5.74
N TYR A 542 -14.40 -5.08 4.43
CA TYR A 542 -14.67 -4.02 3.47
C TYR A 542 -16.06 -3.40 3.67
N SER A 543 -17.11 -4.22 3.81
CA SER A 543 -18.48 -3.74 4.05
C SER A 543 -18.58 -2.93 5.35
N LEU A 544 -17.98 -3.40 6.44
CA LEU A 544 -17.89 -2.63 7.70
C LEU A 544 -17.16 -1.30 7.50
N SER A 545 -16.07 -1.30 6.73
CA SER A 545 -15.29 -0.10 6.46
C SER A 545 -16.07 0.93 5.63
N MET A 546 -16.87 0.48 4.66
CA MET A 546 -17.79 1.32 3.87
C MET A 546 -18.92 1.90 4.73
N ALA A 547 -19.53 1.09 5.61
CA ALA A 547 -20.53 1.57 6.55
C ALA A 547 -19.96 2.62 7.52
N THR A 548 -18.73 2.42 8.00
CA THR A 548 -18.01 3.37 8.85
C THR A 548 -17.64 4.65 8.08
N LEU A 549 -17.27 4.54 6.80
CA LEU A 549 -17.03 5.71 5.94
C LEU A 549 -18.30 6.55 5.79
N TYR A 550 -19.44 5.91 5.56
CA TYR A 550 -20.75 6.59 5.49
C TYR A 550 -21.08 7.34 6.78
N GLN A 551 -20.92 6.67 7.92
CA GLN A 551 -21.12 7.27 9.22
C GLN A 551 -20.27 8.52 9.42
N ARG A 552 -18.97 8.43 9.11
CA ARG A 552 -18.04 9.56 9.26
C ARG A 552 -18.44 10.74 8.36
N VAL A 553 -18.85 10.48 7.12
CA VAL A 553 -19.36 11.52 6.20
C VAL A 553 -20.61 12.19 6.78
N LEU A 554 -21.58 11.42 7.28
CA LEU A 554 -22.83 11.97 7.81
C LEU A 554 -22.65 12.76 9.10
N LEU A 555 -21.86 12.24 10.05
CA LEU A 555 -21.57 12.94 11.30
C LEU A 555 -20.84 14.26 11.02
N TRP A 556 -19.91 14.28 10.05
CA TRP A 556 -19.27 15.51 9.62
C TRP A 556 -20.29 16.52 9.07
N LEU A 557 -21.18 16.11 8.17
CA LEU A 557 -22.21 16.98 7.60
C LEU A 557 -23.12 17.60 8.66
N HIS A 558 -23.59 16.79 9.61
CA HIS A 558 -24.46 17.28 10.66
C HIS A 558 -23.76 18.23 11.63
N CYS A 559 -22.49 17.96 11.96
CA CYS A 559 -21.70 18.87 12.79
C CYS A 559 -21.48 20.25 12.14
N GLN A 560 -21.42 20.30 10.80
CA GLN A 560 -21.28 21.55 10.04
C GLN A 560 -22.58 22.35 9.96
N GLU A 561 -23.74 21.69 9.90
CA GLU A 561 -25.04 22.37 9.86
C GLU A 561 -25.44 22.95 11.23
N GLY A 562 -25.00 22.36 12.34
CA GLY A 562 -25.42 22.69 13.70
C GLY A 562 -24.85 24.00 14.29
N ALA A 563 -24.38 24.96 13.49
CA ALA A 563 -23.76 26.22 13.94
C ALA A 563 -22.65 26.04 14.99
N CYS A 564 -21.96 24.90 14.96
CA CYS A 564 -20.90 24.62 15.92
C CYS A 564 -19.60 25.25 15.43
N ASP A 565 -19.09 26.22 16.22
CA ASP A 565 -17.90 27.07 16.07
C ASP A 565 -16.77 26.62 15.11
N ALA A 566 -16.01 27.62 14.64
CA ALA A 566 -14.84 27.61 13.75
C ALA A 566 -13.83 26.44 13.89
N ALA A 567 -13.84 25.68 14.98
CA ALA A 567 -13.06 24.45 15.15
C ALA A 567 -13.42 23.35 14.13
N ALA A 568 -14.65 23.31 13.63
CA ALA A 568 -15.07 22.33 12.61
C ALA A 568 -14.52 22.65 11.20
N GLU A 569 -14.16 23.91 10.93
CA GLU A 569 -13.55 24.34 9.67
C GLU A 569 -12.07 23.94 9.57
N ALA A 570 -11.36 23.90 10.70
CA ALA A 570 -9.91 23.64 10.75
C ALA A 570 -9.52 22.14 10.66
N ALA A 571 -10.47 21.21 10.84
CA ALA A 571 -10.17 19.79 10.77
C ALA A 571 -9.83 19.39 9.31
N PRO A 572 -8.64 18.83 9.03
CA PRO A 572 -8.26 18.43 7.68
C PRO A 572 -9.25 17.41 7.12
N LEU A 573 -9.70 17.62 5.87
CA LEU A 573 -10.53 16.65 5.12
C LEU A 573 -9.85 15.26 5.01
N THR A 574 -8.52 15.24 5.09
CA THR A 574 -7.67 14.03 5.08
C THR A 574 -7.70 13.26 6.40
N VAL A 575 -8.32 13.81 7.44
CA VAL A 575 -8.51 13.19 8.75
C VAL A 575 -9.99 12.90 8.93
N VAL A 576 -10.53 12.11 8.01
CA VAL A 576 -11.59 11.15 8.37
C VAL A 576 -10.94 10.02 9.21
N SER A 577 -10.00 10.34 10.09
CA SER A 577 -9.30 9.34 10.92
C SER A 577 -10.25 8.81 11.97
N ARG A 578 -10.16 7.50 12.27
CA ARG A 578 -10.87 6.86 13.40
C ARG A 578 -10.64 7.59 14.73
N ALA A 579 -9.58 8.40 14.84
CA ALA A 579 -9.21 9.18 16.02
C ALA A 579 -9.70 10.63 16.02
N ALA A 580 -10.59 11.04 15.11
CA ALA A 580 -11.16 12.39 15.16
C ALA A 580 -11.85 12.59 16.53
N PRO A 581 -11.59 13.71 17.23
CA PRO A 581 -12.08 13.95 18.59
C PRO A 581 -13.56 14.34 18.52
N TRP A 582 -14.42 13.37 18.29
CA TRP A 582 -15.87 13.51 18.33
C TRP A 582 -16.38 13.54 19.78
N GLY A 583 -15.59 13.98 20.76
CA GLY A 583 -16.04 14.07 22.14
C GLY A 583 -17.24 14.99 22.29
N GLY A 584 -18.24 14.55 23.06
CA GLY A 584 -19.41 15.36 23.41
C GLY A 584 -20.42 15.55 22.28
N LEU A 585 -20.54 14.61 21.35
CA LEU A 585 -21.52 14.69 20.25
C LEU A 585 -22.96 14.84 20.76
N GLN A 586 -23.33 14.26 21.91
CA GLN A 586 -24.69 14.40 22.44
C GLN A 586 -25.12 15.86 22.64
N SER A 587 -24.20 16.75 23.00
CA SER A 587 -24.50 18.19 23.14
C SER A 587 -24.65 18.93 21.80
N ARG A 588 -24.11 18.36 20.72
CA ARG A 588 -23.99 18.99 19.39
C ARG A 588 -24.95 18.40 18.36
N LEU A 589 -25.40 17.18 18.59
CA LEU A 589 -26.07 16.36 17.60
C LEU A 589 -27.28 15.66 18.20
N PRO A 590 -28.50 16.00 17.76
CA PRO A 590 -29.71 15.26 18.12
C PRO A 590 -29.58 13.76 17.83
N VAL A 591 -30.18 12.93 18.69
CA VAL A 591 -30.14 11.45 18.61
C VAL A 591 -30.50 10.95 17.23
N VAL A 592 -31.57 11.50 16.62
CA VAL A 592 -32.00 11.16 15.26
C VAL A 592 -30.90 11.32 14.22
N HIS A 593 -30.14 12.42 14.25
CA HIS A 593 -29.07 12.67 13.30
C HIS A 593 -27.85 11.80 13.56
N PHE A 594 -27.56 11.51 14.83
CA PHE A 594 -26.51 10.56 15.21
C PHE A 594 -26.82 9.15 14.69
N LEU A 595 -28.04 8.66 14.94
CA LEU A 595 -28.48 7.33 14.49
C LEU A 595 -28.56 7.21 12.97
N ARG A 596 -28.93 8.29 12.25
CA ARG A 596 -28.86 8.31 10.77
C ARG A 596 -27.45 8.05 10.26
N GLY A 597 -26.40 8.46 10.99
CA GLY A 597 -25.02 8.11 10.67
C GLY A 597 -24.77 6.59 10.61
N PHE A 598 -25.52 5.79 11.36
CA PHE A 598 -25.35 4.33 11.41
C PHE A 598 -26.27 3.56 10.45
N ALA A 599 -27.06 4.25 9.60
CA ALA A 599 -28.03 3.58 8.73
C ALA A 599 -27.41 2.44 7.89
N LEU A 600 -26.23 2.66 7.30
CA LEU A 600 -25.54 1.62 6.54
C LEU A 600 -24.92 0.51 7.40
N LEU A 601 -24.51 0.81 8.64
CA LEU A 601 -24.04 -0.22 9.57
C LEU A 601 -25.20 -1.14 9.97
N PHE A 602 -26.37 -0.57 10.27
CA PHE A 602 -27.55 -1.35 10.60
C PHE A 602 -28.08 -2.14 9.41
N TYR A 603 -28.03 -1.54 8.22
CA TYR A 603 -28.29 -2.25 6.96
C TYR A 603 -27.34 -3.45 6.80
N MET A 604 -26.03 -3.26 6.95
CA MET A 604 -25.04 -4.33 6.87
C MET A 604 -25.32 -5.44 7.89
N LEU A 605 -25.56 -5.10 9.17
CA LEU A 605 -25.90 -6.07 10.21
C LEU A 605 -27.17 -6.86 9.88
N ARG A 606 -28.20 -6.19 9.34
CA ARG A 606 -29.42 -6.85 8.87
C ARG A 606 -29.13 -7.84 7.75
N MET A 607 -28.36 -7.43 6.75
CA MET A 607 -28.02 -8.28 5.60
C MET A 607 -27.12 -9.46 5.99
N LEU A 608 -26.16 -9.24 6.89
CA LEU A 608 -25.36 -10.33 7.47
C LEU A 608 -26.25 -11.37 8.15
N ARG A 609 -27.28 -10.95 8.91
CA ARG A 609 -28.20 -11.88 9.58
C ARG A 609 -29.18 -12.57 8.63
N ALA A 610 -29.71 -11.83 7.66
CA ALA A 610 -30.79 -12.32 6.79
C ALA A 610 -30.26 -13.18 5.65
N GLU A 611 -29.13 -12.80 5.04
CA GLU A 611 -28.64 -13.41 3.79
C GLU A 611 -27.36 -14.22 4.00
N VAL A 612 -26.37 -13.67 4.73
CA VAL A 612 -25.04 -14.29 4.81
C VAL A 612 -24.97 -15.37 5.89
N PHE A 613 -25.57 -15.12 7.06
CA PHE A 613 -25.55 -16.01 8.20
C PHE A 613 -26.21 -17.36 7.91
N PRO A 614 -27.41 -17.46 7.30
CA PRO A 614 -28.01 -18.76 7.00
C PRO A 614 -27.16 -19.61 6.05
N VAL A 615 -26.46 -18.97 5.10
CA VAL A 615 -25.53 -19.65 4.18
C VAL A 615 -24.31 -20.16 4.95
N ALA A 616 -23.75 -19.34 5.83
CA ALA A 616 -22.61 -19.72 6.68
C ALA A 616 -22.96 -20.88 7.61
N GLU A 617 -24.14 -20.84 8.24
CA GLU A 617 -24.64 -21.93 9.08
C GLU A 617 -24.87 -23.21 8.29
N GLY A 618 -25.53 -23.14 7.13
CA GLY A 618 -25.74 -24.33 6.29
C GLY A 618 -24.42 -24.96 5.84
N TYR A 619 -23.43 -24.13 5.51
CA TYR A 619 -22.08 -24.60 5.19
C TYR A 619 -21.40 -25.28 6.38
N ARG A 620 -21.51 -24.66 7.56
CA ARG A 620 -20.94 -25.13 8.82
C ARG A 620 -21.57 -26.44 9.30
N ASP A 621 -22.89 -26.54 9.26
CA ASP A 621 -23.63 -27.76 9.63
C ASP A 621 -23.24 -28.91 8.71
N THR A 622 -23.21 -28.67 7.40
CA THR A 622 -22.75 -29.66 6.41
C THR A 622 -21.32 -30.11 6.70
N LEU A 623 -20.44 -29.19 7.07
CA LEU A 623 -19.06 -29.49 7.41
C LEU A 623 -18.96 -30.30 8.72
N TYR A 624 -19.64 -29.88 9.78
CA TYR A 624 -19.59 -30.58 11.07
C TYR A 624 -20.26 -31.94 11.01
N ASP A 625 -21.37 -32.10 10.29
CA ASP A 625 -21.96 -33.41 10.02
C ASP A 625 -20.97 -34.30 9.28
N THR A 626 -20.29 -33.76 8.26
CA THR A 626 -19.29 -34.52 7.52
C THR A 626 -18.07 -34.85 8.38
N LEU A 627 -17.60 -33.95 9.26
CA LEU A 627 -16.46 -34.20 10.14
C LEU A 627 -16.81 -35.12 11.32
N SER A 628 -18.04 -35.07 11.83
CA SER A 628 -18.52 -35.88 12.96
C SER A 628 -18.87 -37.31 12.56
N LEU A 629 -19.30 -37.53 11.32
CA LEU A 629 -19.49 -38.86 10.72
C LEU A 629 -18.16 -39.57 10.43
N VAL A 630 -17.04 -38.85 10.52
CA VAL A 630 -15.78 -39.25 9.91
C VAL A 630 -14.67 -39.33 10.96
N ASP A 631 -14.54 -40.53 11.54
CA ASP A 631 -13.30 -41.00 12.18
C ASP A 631 -12.20 -41.31 11.13
N ARG A 632 -12.40 -40.90 9.86
CA ARG A 632 -11.55 -41.21 8.71
C ARG A 632 -11.14 -39.95 7.98
N ARG A 633 -9.95 -39.42 8.30
CA ARG A 633 -9.30 -38.30 7.60
C ARG A 633 -9.28 -38.44 6.05
N ASP A 634 -9.58 -39.61 5.53
CA ASP A 634 -9.63 -40.00 4.13
C ASP A 634 -11.03 -39.91 3.47
N HIS A 635 -12.06 -39.33 4.14
CA HIS A 635 -13.37 -39.16 3.51
C HIS A 635 -13.26 -38.24 2.27
N PRO A 636 -13.80 -38.62 1.09
CA PRO A 636 -13.60 -37.88 -0.15
C PRO A 636 -13.97 -36.40 -0.06
N PHE A 637 -15.04 -36.05 0.68
CA PHE A 637 -15.42 -34.65 0.89
C PHE A 637 -14.42 -33.90 1.78
N VAL A 638 -13.87 -34.53 2.82
CA VAL A 638 -12.88 -33.88 3.71
C VAL A 638 -11.54 -33.71 2.99
N VAL A 639 -11.17 -34.69 2.16
CA VAL A 639 -10.01 -34.60 1.26
C VAL A 639 -10.23 -33.47 0.24
N GLN A 640 -11.38 -33.46 -0.45
CA GLN A 640 -11.74 -32.41 -1.40
C GLN A 640 -11.80 -31.03 -0.76
N LEU A 641 -12.32 -30.92 0.47
CA LEU A 641 -12.36 -29.67 1.22
C LEU A 641 -10.95 -29.20 1.61
N ARG A 642 -10.06 -30.11 2.03
CA ARG A 642 -8.65 -29.76 2.31
C ARG A 642 -7.85 -29.44 1.05
N ASP A 643 -8.23 -30.04 -0.07
CA ASP A 643 -7.64 -29.78 -1.38
C ASP A 643 -8.16 -28.46 -1.95
N ALA A 644 -9.40 -28.05 -1.63
CA ALA A 644 -10.05 -26.84 -2.11
C ALA A 644 -9.89 -25.63 -1.18
N GLN A 645 -9.78 -25.85 0.14
CA GLN A 645 -9.64 -24.82 1.16
C GLN A 645 -8.41 -25.05 2.01
N THR A 646 -7.70 -23.95 2.25
CA THR A 646 -6.59 -23.94 3.21
C THR A 646 -7.12 -24.22 4.62
N GLN A 647 -6.29 -24.77 5.51
CA GLN A 647 -6.62 -24.89 6.94
C GLN A 647 -7.08 -23.54 7.51
N TYR A 648 -6.54 -22.43 7.00
CA TYR A 648 -6.97 -21.08 7.33
C TYR A 648 -8.44 -20.80 6.97
N GLY A 649 -8.96 -21.29 5.84
CA GLY A 649 -10.38 -21.14 5.49
C GLY A 649 -11.30 -21.89 6.46
N ILE A 650 -10.90 -23.10 6.85
CA ILE A 650 -11.63 -23.92 7.83
C ILE A 650 -11.58 -23.27 9.23
N ASP A 651 -10.46 -22.70 9.63
CA ASP A 651 -10.34 -21.98 10.90
C ASP A 651 -11.14 -20.67 10.92
N ASN A 652 -11.60 -20.21 9.75
CA ASN A 652 -12.31 -18.94 9.54
C ASN A 652 -13.81 -19.10 9.23
N LEU A 653 -14.42 -20.25 9.54
CA LEU A 653 -15.86 -20.44 9.35
C LEU A 653 -16.72 -19.50 10.20
N HIS A 654 -16.14 -18.97 11.28
CA HIS A 654 -16.79 -18.04 12.19
C HIS A 654 -16.65 -16.57 11.77
N GLN A 655 -16.14 -16.28 10.57
CA GLN A 655 -15.92 -14.90 10.12
C GLN A 655 -17.22 -14.09 10.03
N VAL A 656 -18.34 -14.70 9.64
CA VAL A 656 -19.65 -14.00 9.65
C VAL A 656 -20.09 -13.63 11.07
N HIS A 657 -19.83 -14.50 12.06
CA HIS A 657 -20.10 -14.20 13.47
C HIS A 657 -19.17 -13.09 13.98
N ALA A 658 -17.89 -13.15 13.63
CA ALA A 658 -16.93 -12.10 13.95
C ALA A 658 -17.36 -10.76 13.34
N ALA A 659 -17.84 -10.74 12.10
CA ALA A 659 -18.36 -9.55 11.43
C ALA A 659 -19.61 -8.98 12.12
N LEU A 660 -20.55 -9.84 12.52
CA LEU A 660 -21.71 -9.43 13.33
C LEU A 660 -21.29 -8.79 14.65
N TYR A 661 -20.30 -9.41 15.33
CA TYR A 661 -19.72 -8.85 16.55
C TYR A 661 -19.07 -7.48 16.28
N HIS A 662 -18.19 -7.37 15.28
CA HIS A 662 -17.47 -6.14 14.98
C HIS A 662 -18.40 -5.00 14.58
N GLY A 663 -19.47 -5.29 13.83
CA GLY A 663 -20.48 -4.28 13.52
C GLY A 663 -21.23 -3.80 14.78
N CYS A 664 -21.57 -4.71 15.71
CA CYS A 664 -22.15 -4.31 16.99
C CYS A 664 -21.15 -3.50 17.84
N PHE A 665 -19.88 -3.95 17.89
CA PHE A 665 -18.82 -3.30 18.65
C PHE A 665 -18.56 -1.88 18.18
N GLU A 666 -18.52 -1.64 16.86
CA GLU A 666 -18.34 -0.30 16.28
C GLU A 666 -19.45 0.67 16.76
N PHE A 667 -20.71 0.23 16.74
CA PHE A 667 -21.82 1.02 17.27
C PHE A 667 -21.65 1.34 18.76
N LEU A 668 -21.30 0.33 19.57
CA LEU A 668 -21.13 0.49 21.02
C LEU A 668 -19.98 1.45 21.34
N GLN A 669 -18.83 1.26 20.69
CA GLN A 669 -17.64 2.08 20.89
C GLN A 669 -17.94 3.55 20.55
N VAL A 670 -18.56 3.82 19.40
CA VAL A 670 -18.86 5.20 19.02
C VAL A 670 -19.92 5.84 19.92
N CYS A 671 -20.96 5.10 20.32
CA CYS A 671 -21.93 5.60 21.30
C CYS A 671 -21.25 5.96 22.62
N TRP A 672 -20.44 5.06 23.16
CA TRP A 672 -19.84 5.22 24.47
C TRP A 672 -18.76 6.30 24.53
N VAL A 673 -17.86 6.32 23.54
CA VAL A 673 -16.69 7.21 23.53
C VAL A 673 -17.07 8.60 23.03
N ASN A 674 -17.89 8.68 21.98
CA ASN A 674 -18.10 9.93 21.25
C ASN A 674 -19.45 10.58 21.55
N TYR A 675 -20.50 9.79 21.78
CA TYR A 675 -21.85 10.33 21.95
C TYR A 675 -22.20 10.58 23.40
N PHE A 676 -22.26 9.55 24.22
CA PHE A 676 -22.81 9.62 25.57
C PHE A 676 -22.01 10.51 26.52
N ASP A 677 -22.74 11.38 27.21
CA ASP A 677 -22.25 12.05 28.41
C ASP A 677 -22.24 11.12 29.64
N GLU A 678 -21.66 11.61 30.73
CA GLU A 678 -21.50 10.83 31.97
C GLU A 678 -22.86 10.50 32.63
N GLU A 679 -23.87 11.37 32.47
CA GLU A 679 -25.22 11.10 32.99
C GLU A 679 -25.87 9.92 32.25
N THR A 680 -25.76 9.90 30.93
CA THR A 680 -26.26 8.79 30.12
C THR A 680 -25.53 7.50 30.43
N LYS A 681 -24.19 7.54 30.54
CA LYS A 681 -23.40 6.36 30.94
C LYS A 681 -23.85 5.84 32.30
N ALA A 682 -24.06 6.73 33.28
CA ALA A 682 -24.58 6.36 34.59
C ALA A 682 -25.99 5.74 34.52
N SER A 683 -26.88 6.27 33.68
CA SER A 683 -28.21 5.71 33.43
C SER A 683 -28.14 4.30 32.82
N ILE A 684 -27.27 4.07 31.83
CA ILE A 684 -27.06 2.75 31.24
C ILE A 684 -26.49 1.78 32.28
N HIS A 685 -25.55 2.20 33.12
CA HIS A 685 -25.06 1.41 34.26
C HIS A 685 -26.15 1.06 35.27
N ALA A 686 -27.02 2.00 35.61
CA ALA A 686 -28.12 1.77 36.54
C ALA A 686 -29.17 0.79 35.97
N ARG A 687 -29.47 0.89 34.67
CA ARG A 687 -30.37 -0.04 33.98
C ARG A 687 -29.78 -1.44 33.88
N ARG A 688 -28.47 -1.54 33.63
CA ARG A 688 -27.78 -2.82 33.53
C ARG A 688 -26.29 -2.68 33.84
N ALA A 689 -25.93 -3.09 35.04
CA ALA A 689 -24.56 -3.14 35.49
C ALA A 689 -23.83 -4.37 34.91
N PRO A 690 -22.50 -4.31 34.71
CA PRO A 690 -21.69 -5.45 34.26
C PRO A 690 -21.93 -6.74 35.06
N GLU A 691 -22.13 -6.60 36.38
CA GLU A 691 -22.37 -7.71 37.30
C GLU A 691 -23.61 -8.52 36.92
N VAL A 692 -24.65 -7.87 36.39
CA VAL A 692 -25.90 -8.51 35.96
C VAL A 692 -25.62 -9.49 34.83
N TYR A 693 -24.78 -9.13 33.84
CA TYR A 693 -24.39 -10.04 32.76
C TYR A 693 -23.52 -11.21 33.24
N ALA A 694 -22.77 -11.02 34.33
CA ALA A 694 -21.94 -12.05 34.92
C ALA A 694 -22.77 -13.05 35.73
N THR A 695 -23.80 -12.59 36.46
CA THR A 695 -24.64 -13.44 37.32
C THR A 695 -25.83 -14.05 36.59
N GLU A 696 -26.52 -13.28 35.75
CA GLU A 696 -27.76 -13.68 35.08
C GLU A 696 -27.53 -14.08 33.62
N GLY A 697 -26.35 -13.81 33.07
CA GLY A 697 -26.07 -14.00 31.65
C GLY A 697 -26.73 -12.92 30.78
N VAL A 698 -26.82 -13.22 29.49
CA VAL A 698 -27.64 -12.43 28.57
C VAL A 698 -28.99 -13.14 28.52
N SER A 699 -30.04 -12.56 29.09
CA SER A 699 -31.34 -13.25 29.14
C SER A 699 -31.97 -13.30 27.74
N ASP A 700 -32.75 -14.35 27.46
CA ASP A 700 -33.46 -14.53 26.18
C ASP A 700 -34.36 -13.33 25.84
N ALA A 701 -34.87 -12.64 26.87
CA ALA A 701 -35.67 -11.43 26.70
C ALA A 701 -34.89 -10.22 26.13
N LEU A 702 -33.56 -10.15 26.29
CA LEU A 702 -32.74 -9.13 25.59
C LEU A 702 -32.14 -9.65 24.29
N LEU A 703 -32.08 -10.97 24.12
CA LEU A 703 -31.69 -11.60 22.87
C LEU A 703 -32.89 -11.82 21.95
N ASP A 704 -33.89 -10.95 22.02
CA ASP A 704 -34.94 -10.92 21.01
C ASP A 704 -34.33 -10.47 19.67
N GLY A 705 -33.80 -11.44 18.93
CA GLY A 705 -33.23 -11.25 17.61
C GLY A 705 -34.26 -10.69 16.63
N ALA A 706 -35.56 -10.91 16.87
CA ALA A 706 -36.63 -10.30 16.09
C ALA A 706 -36.80 -8.82 16.46
N ALA A 707 -36.73 -8.44 17.73
CA ALA A 707 -36.74 -7.03 18.15
C ALA A 707 -35.54 -6.26 17.60
N LEU A 708 -34.33 -6.83 17.68
CA LEU A 708 -33.15 -6.22 17.06
C LEU A 708 -33.29 -6.18 15.54
N GLY A 709 -33.79 -7.25 14.90
CA GLY A 709 -34.07 -7.28 13.47
C GLY A 709 -35.06 -6.21 13.02
N GLN A 710 -36.16 -6.01 13.75
CA GLN A 710 -37.17 -4.98 13.51
C GLN A 710 -36.59 -3.58 13.69
N THR A 711 -35.79 -3.38 14.73
CA THR A 711 -35.14 -2.10 15.01
C THR A 711 -34.10 -1.75 13.94
N LEU A 712 -33.26 -2.71 13.54
CA LEU A 712 -32.32 -2.57 12.44
C LEU A 712 -33.03 -2.35 11.11
N HIS A 713 -34.19 -2.99 10.89
CA HIS A 713 -35.00 -2.76 9.70
C HIS A 713 -35.53 -1.33 9.68
N ALA A 714 -36.11 -0.84 10.78
CA ALA A 714 -36.60 0.53 10.89
C ALA A 714 -35.49 1.58 10.66
N LEU A 715 -34.29 1.34 11.19
CA LEU A 715 -33.15 2.26 11.05
C LEU A 715 -32.36 2.09 9.74
N GLY A 716 -32.42 0.91 9.12
CA GLY A 716 -31.62 0.53 7.95
C GLY A 716 -32.39 0.47 6.63
N ALA A 717 -33.70 0.73 6.62
CA ALA A 717 -34.54 0.64 5.41
C ALA A 717 -34.18 1.63 4.28
N GLY A 718 -33.23 2.54 4.49
CA GLY A 718 -32.57 3.30 3.42
C GLY A 718 -33.45 4.27 2.62
N ALA A 719 -34.75 4.39 2.93
CA ALA A 719 -35.45 5.63 2.65
C ALA A 719 -34.84 6.68 3.59
N PRO A 720 -34.58 7.93 3.14
CA PRO A 720 -34.63 9.03 4.11
C PRO A 720 -35.99 8.85 4.79
N PRO A 721 -36.04 8.48 6.08
CA PRO A 721 -37.32 8.28 6.73
C PRO A 721 -38.10 9.57 6.47
N GLU A 722 -39.35 9.47 6.01
CA GLU A 722 -40.23 10.64 6.05
C GLU A 722 -40.00 11.27 7.42
N GLU A 723 -39.55 12.53 7.46
CA GLU A 723 -38.80 13.11 8.59
C GLU A 723 -39.47 12.81 9.95
N LYS A 724 -40.79 12.65 9.92
CA LYS A 724 -41.73 12.35 10.98
C LYS A 724 -41.49 11.10 11.83
N GLU A 725 -40.98 9.97 11.33
CA GLU A 725 -40.92 8.73 12.17
C GLU A 725 -39.68 8.63 13.07
N VAL A 726 -38.53 9.17 12.65
CA VAL A 726 -37.31 9.15 13.47
C VAL A 726 -37.18 10.39 14.34
N GLU A 727 -37.97 11.44 14.09
CA GLU A 727 -38.07 12.63 14.96
C GLU A 727 -38.53 12.28 16.39
N ALA A 728 -39.18 11.13 16.59
CA ALA A 728 -39.63 10.67 17.91
C ALA A 728 -38.53 9.98 18.75
N TRP A 729 -37.35 9.69 18.19
CA TRP A 729 -36.30 8.99 18.91
C TRP A 729 -35.54 9.93 19.85
N GLY A 730 -35.67 9.68 21.14
CA GLY A 730 -34.97 10.37 22.21
C GLY A 730 -33.81 9.55 22.79
N GLN A 731 -33.29 10.06 23.91
CA GLN A 731 -32.16 9.46 24.61
C GLN A 731 -32.52 8.09 25.21
N GLU A 732 -33.77 7.89 25.61
CA GLU A 732 -34.23 6.64 26.21
C GLU A 732 -34.24 5.48 25.21
N GLU A 733 -34.70 5.76 23.99
CA GLU A 733 -34.68 4.82 22.86
C GLU A 733 -33.24 4.45 22.49
N LEU A 734 -32.34 5.44 22.43
CA LEU A 734 -30.93 5.20 22.16
C LEU A 734 -30.26 4.34 23.25
N CYS A 735 -30.51 4.61 24.53
CA CYS A 735 -30.02 3.78 25.64
C CYS A 735 -30.55 2.34 25.54
N SER A 736 -31.81 2.17 25.13
CA SER A 736 -32.43 0.85 24.97
C SER A 736 -31.80 0.09 23.79
N LEU A 737 -31.57 0.77 22.67
CA LEU A 737 -30.85 0.22 21.53
C LEU A 737 -29.41 -0.15 21.90
N PHE A 738 -28.71 0.69 22.65
CA PHE A 738 -27.36 0.39 23.14
C PHE A 738 -27.30 -0.91 23.94
N LEU A 739 -28.19 -1.07 24.94
CA LEU A 739 -28.25 -2.29 25.74
C LEU A 739 -28.61 -3.53 24.89
N LEU A 740 -29.47 -3.37 23.89
CA LEU A 740 -29.83 -4.45 22.96
C LEU A 740 -28.63 -4.88 22.08
N VAL A 741 -27.89 -3.92 21.52
CA VAL A 741 -26.69 -4.20 20.73
C VAL A 741 -25.57 -4.76 21.61
N GLU A 742 -25.43 -4.28 22.85
CA GLU A 742 -24.47 -4.78 23.85
C GLU A 742 -24.75 -6.25 24.19
N ALA A 743 -26.01 -6.59 24.47
CA ALA A 743 -26.46 -7.96 24.70
C ALA A 743 -26.15 -8.86 23.49
N SER A 744 -26.42 -8.38 22.28
CA SER A 744 -26.11 -9.12 21.04
C SER A 744 -24.61 -9.34 20.87
N ALA A 745 -23.78 -8.32 21.08
CA ALA A 745 -22.32 -8.44 20.96
C ALA A 745 -21.77 -9.44 21.98
N LEU A 746 -22.24 -9.39 23.23
CA LEU A 746 -21.85 -10.33 24.28
C LEU A 746 -22.24 -11.76 23.96
N ALA A 747 -23.46 -11.99 23.44
CA ALA A 747 -23.91 -13.32 23.05
C ALA A 747 -23.07 -13.89 21.90
N THR A 748 -22.82 -13.10 20.86
CA THR A 748 -21.97 -13.52 19.73
C THR A 748 -20.54 -13.80 20.19
N ALA A 749 -19.93 -12.95 21.03
CA ALA A 749 -18.58 -13.18 21.53
C ALA A 749 -18.50 -14.41 22.47
N LYS A 750 -19.53 -14.68 23.28
CA LYS A 750 -19.63 -15.90 24.11
C LYS A 750 -19.72 -17.16 23.26
N GLN A 751 -20.51 -17.12 22.19
CA GLN A 751 -20.59 -18.21 21.22
C GLN A 751 -19.22 -18.45 20.57
N LEU A 752 -18.55 -17.38 20.12
CA LEU A 752 -17.22 -17.44 19.50
C LEU A 752 -16.11 -17.96 20.43
N ILE A 753 -16.23 -17.81 21.77
CA ILE A 753 -15.30 -18.49 22.70
C ILE A 753 -15.37 -20.00 22.58
N VAL A 754 -16.57 -20.54 22.33
CA VAL A 754 -16.82 -21.98 22.26
C VAL A 754 -16.47 -22.51 20.88
N GLU A 755 -16.87 -21.77 19.83
CA GLU A 755 -16.79 -22.24 18.46
C GLU A 755 -15.45 -21.91 17.78
N ASP A 756 -14.87 -20.74 18.07
CA ASP A 756 -13.59 -20.30 17.51
C ASP A 756 -12.46 -20.52 18.52
N GLU A 757 -12.07 -21.79 18.67
CA GLU A 757 -11.02 -22.22 19.60
C GLU A 757 -9.67 -21.55 19.31
N VAL A 758 -9.41 -21.20 18.04
CA VAL A 758 -8.15 -20.57 17.59
C VAL A 758 -8.02 -19.17 18.20
N ARG A 759 -9.11 -18.40 18.23
CA ARG A 759 -9.15 -17.02 18.74
C ARG A 759 -9.78 -16.90 20.14
N ILE A 760 -9.84 -17.99 20.93
CA ILE A 760 -10.45 -17.97 22.27
C ILE A 760 -9.93 -16.86 23.20
N LYS A 761 -8.62 -16.55 23.17
CA LYS A 761 -8.03 -15.48 24.00
C LYS A 761 -8.50 -14.10 23.55
N TYR A 762 -8.66 -13.93 22.24
CA TYR A 762 -9.20 -12.71 21.65
C TYR A 762 -10.65 -12.53 22.10
N TRP A 763 -11.51 -13.53 21.90
CA TRP A 763 -12.93 -13.44 22.29
C TRP A 763 -13.15 -13.25 23.79
N LYS A 764 -12.31 -13.85 24.66
CA LYS A 764 -12.34 -13.56 26.12
C LYS A 764 -12.06 -12.10 26.44
N ARG A 765 -11.09 -11.50 25.75
CA ARG A 765 -10.79 -10.08 25.89
C ARG A 765 -11.94 -9.24 25.38
N GLU A 766 -12.48 -9.55 24.21
CA GLU A 766 -13.62 -8.84 23.62
C GLU A 766 -14.87 -8.88 24.51
N ILE A 767 -15.18 -10.01 25.16
CA ILE A 767 -16.21 -10.07 26.20
C ILE A 767 -15.90 -9.13 27.35
N THR A 768 -14.66 -9.15 27.85
CA THR A 768 -14.24 -8.29 28.97
C THR A 768 -14.41 -6.82 28.59
N THR A 769 -13.97 -6.43 27.39
CA THR A 769 -14.12 -5.07 26.87
C THR A 769 -15.58 -4.63 26.83
N VAL A 770 -16.48 -5.44 26.27
CA VAL A 770 -17.91 -5.09 26.19
C VAL A 770 -18.57 -5.11 27.56
N LEU A 771 -18.27 -6.13 28.38
CA LEU A 771 -18.85 -6.31 29.71
C LEU A 771 -18.55 -5.12 30.63
N PHE A 772 -17.29 -4.67 30.64
CA PHE A 772 -16.84 -3.56 31.47
C PHE A 772 -16.87 -2.21 30.74
N ARG A 773 -17.36 -2.19 29.49
CA ARG A 773 -17.45 -0.99 28.63
C ARG A 773 -16.12 -0.24 28.50
N GLU A 774 -15.02 -0.99 28.42
CA GLU A 774 -13.65 -0.48 28.24
C GLU A 774 -13.38 -0.10 26.77
N TYR A 775 -14.30 0.63 26.17
CA TYR A 775 -14.16 1.20 24.84
C TYR A 775 -13.10 2.30 24.90
N ASN A 776 -12.11 2.23 24.02
CA ASN A 776 -10.97 3.18 23.95
C ASN A 776 -10.93 3.91 22.63
#